data_AF-A0A8J3J2B9-F1
#
_entry.id   AF-A0A8J3J2B9-F1
#
_cell.length_a   1.000
_cell.length_b   1.000
_cell.length_c   1.000
_cell.angle_alpha   90.00
_cell.angle_beta   90.00
_cell.angle_gamma   90.00
#
_symmetry.space_group_name_H-M   'P 1'
#
loop_
_entity.id
_entity.type
_entity.pdbx_description
1 polymer ?
#
loop_
_entity_poly.entity_id
_entity_poly.type
_entity_poly.pdbx_seq_one_letter_code
_entity_poly.pdbx_strand_id
1 'polypeptide(L)'
;MKALSHACSFIGIVLSAIFIVTALALLPMHAWARQLVPGMTGNTQGSVTILVLDMSGSMAQNDPDGLRCSAANAFIDLSGPGNFIGVVGLNGDGTTGGTHDFPLAQTWAPPGEMATPLQRQSLQNTLREKSQRCQPQNTTPTYDALNKALDMLKQATRGGSLPGSVVLLTDGVPDPGTSAQINAIQSDLLPQFKQHSWGIDTIALGPDGPVPAGTPFQAFHAFLSGLSNATSGKFYDDAQGVIQGQPSPFNIAPFFVDIFARHNHRTLGDTIGLTQVDGSESRSFSVTNYTDNLDVVVLKDQPGTQVSLQDPSGHAVTAQPGVFVSRADPHYVIYSIDRPQPGSWVVNVNGSGQFLMKSLKTSSLGLSELNVTQANLQVSAQSALALGQPAIIRTNLLSHGEPVSDPSIMLNGHIAYNGTMGTYSQDFTLNDKNSPGTYMGTMNLPENAPAGSYDITVNAYTVSLSNPLGSQVRSVRIEHFPEPYLLSLPAHQPTTGEVALSAIQWDPVLRTLYSLPLANWLSSWPLQHFSVQPTADLTGQVELYQQPYSGGEVRAELLAPGEHVATPVNVINEGGGRFHLPLSVARSGLYTVVFHTRGSFAESYGDFGTIQRQVRITLTPANWTQELFAWFVTALYGLLLLILLLFIRFCVLPHPFGEARASREGEYIGSVRFNRARRGPFQRLLRPNLLRSLHAGMPAGLCFRFKRGGGIEVRPEGQAANWQKGDGAHLQPSFQEEHELHYRPAGSDDPVASEEPVIYRVASSPQAGASAEENETLSAGGWPEYEEERWSTGPFADEDNDNATQKSRRERRGKRANEGEFDW
;
A
#
# COMPACT_ATOMS: atom_id res chain seq x y z
N MET A 1 -15.50 25.50 -48.54
CA MET A 1 -14.67 24.58 -49.35
C MET A 1 -13.23 24.69 -48.85
N LYS A 2 -12.69 23.58 -48.33
CA LYS A 2 -11.29 23.38 -47.85
C LYS A 2 -10.79 24.31 -46.73
N ALA A 3 -10.94 23.85 -45.48
CA ALA A 3 -9.89 23.86 -44.43
C ALA A 3 -10.50 23.47 -43.06
N LEU A 4 -10.72 22.18 -42.85
CA LEU A 4 -10.83 21.59 -41.51
C LEU A 4 -10.20 20.19 -41.61
N SER A 5 -8.88 20.16 -41.40
CA SER A 5 -8.04 18.97 -41.37
C SER A 5 -7.41 18.93 -39.98
N HIS A 6 -7.37 17.73 -39.40
CA HIS A 6 -6.79 17.37 -38.10
C HIS A 6 -7.70 17.50 -36.87
N ALA A 7 -8.54 16.46 -36.68
CA ALA A 7 -8.82 15.87 -35.37
C ALA A 7 -9.74 14.64 -35.56
N CYS A 8 -9.17 13.47 -35.84
CA CYS A 8 -9.84 12.16 -35.71
C CYS A 8 -8.80 11.04 -35.76
N SER A 9 -7.94 10.97 -34.74
CA SER A 9 -7.16 9.78 -34.40
C SER A 9 -7.75 9.18 -33.14
N PHE A 10 -8.78 8.35 -33.29
CA PHE A 10 -9.27 7.43 -32.26
C PHE A 10 -10.28 6.49 -32.94
N ILE A 11 -9.77 5.45 -33.62
CA ILE A 11 -10.41 4.17 -33.96
C ILE A 11 -9.28 3.37 -34.66
N GLY A 12 -8.45 2.71 -33.86
CA GLY A 12 -7.25 2.01 -34.35
C GLY A 12 -6.87 0.79 -33.53
N ILE A 13 -7.76 0.28 -32.66
CA ILE A 13 -7.47 -0.86 -31.78
C ILE A 13 -8.74 -1.72 -31.60
N VAL A 14 -9.24 -2.38 -32.65
CA VAL A 14 -10.19 -3.53 -32.50
C VAL A 14 -10.01 -4.60 -33.60
N LEU A 15 -9.04 -4.53 -34.52
CA LEU A 15 -8.87 -5.53 -35.59
C LEU A 15 -7.54 -6.26 -35.47
N SER A 16 -7.47 -7.15 -34.47
CA SER A 16 -6.36 -8.12 -34.29
C SER A 16 -6.88 -9.42 -33.69
N ALA A 17 -7.87 -10.02 -34.33
CA ALA A 17 -8.30 -11.39 -34.05
C ALA A 17 -8.90 -11.96 -35.33
N ILE A 18 -8.10 -12.68 -36.11
CA ILE A 18 -8.42 -13.76 -37.06
C ILE A 18 -7.09 -14.13 -37.70
N PHE A 19 -6.45 -15.19 -37.22
CA PHE A 19 -5.62 -16.09 -38.04
C PHE A 19 -5.29 -17.34 -37.21
N ILE A 20 -5.29 -18.49 -37.89
CA ILE A 20 -4.85 -19.83 -37.47
C ILE A 20 -5.97 -20.75 -36.94
N VAL A 21 -6.77 -21.25 -37.90
CA VAL A 21 -7.32 -22.61 -37.89
C VAL A 21 -6.83 -23.27 -39.16
N THR A 22 -6.06 -24.36 -39.03
CA THR A 22 -6.02 -25.60 -39.85
C THR A 22 -4.61 -26.18 -39.93
N ALA A 23 -4.39 -27.35 -39.32
CA ALA A 23 -3.64 -28.49 -39.89
C ALA A 23 -3.70 -29.68 -38.93
N LEU A 24 -4.70 -30.55 -39.12
CA LEU A 24 -4.76 -31.91 -38.58
C LEU A 24 -4.23 -32.86 -39.66
N ALA A 25 -3.15 -33.61 -39.38
CA ALA A 25 -2.74 -34.78 -40.15
C ALA A 25 -1.86 -35.75 -39.31
N LEU A 26 -2.50 -36.81 -38.81
CA LEU A 26 -2.13 -38.23 -38.83
C LEU A 26 -0.67 -38.73 -38.58
N LEU A 27 -0.54 -39.50 -37.47
CA LEU A 27 0.18 -40.79 -37.21
C LEU A 27 1.73 -40.79 -37.07
N PRO A 28 2.38 -41.80 -36.39
CA PRO A 28 1.88 -43.08 -35.85
C PRO A 28 2.30 -43.44 -34.39
N MET A 29 1.78 -44.60 -33.93
CA MET A 29 2.11 -45.30 -32.68
C MET A 29 3.61 -45.71 -32.60
N HIS A 30 4.16 -45.72 -31.38
CA HIS A 30 4.90 -46.84 -30.74
C HIS A 30 5.73 -46.32 -29.54
N ALA A 31 5.19 -46.46 -28.34
CA ALA A 31 5.99 -46.51 -27.12
C ALA A 31 5.32 -47.46 -26.12
N TRP A 32 5.89 -48.66 -26.01
CA TRP A 32 5.71 -49.52 -24.85
C TRP A 32 6.25 -48.78 -23.62
N ALA A 33 5.36 -48.20 -22.81
CA ALA A 33 5.69 -47.83 -21.45
C ALA A 33 5.42 -49.04 -20.56
N ARG A 34 6.49 -49.54 -19.93
CA ARG A 34 6.43 -50.49 -18.82
C ARG A 34 5.45 -49.96 -17.78
N GLN A 35 4.53 -50.84 -17.35
CA GLN A 35 3.79 -50.69 -16.11
C GLN A 35 4.78 -50.60 -14.94
N LEU A 36 5.17 -49.38 -14.59
CA LEU A 36 5.46 -49.07 -13.20
C LEU A 36 4.08 -48.94 -12.56
N VAL A 37 3.76 -49.86 -11.64
CA VAL A 37 2.68 -49.64 -10.69
C VAL A 37 2.92 -48.23 -10.13
N PRO A 38 1.98 -47.28 -10.28
CA PRO A 38 2.07 -46.03 -9.55
C PRO A 38 2.08 -46.41 -8.08
N GLY A 39 3.26 -46.44 -7.46
CA GLY A 39 3.35 -46.37 -6.02
C GLY A 39 2.54 -45.14 -5.66
N MET A 40 1.55 -45.31 -4.79
CA MET A 40 0.67 -44.24 -4.33
C MET A 40 1.55 -43.04 -3.96
N THR A 41 1.69 -42.09 -4.87
CA THR A 41 2.23 -40.77 -4.58
C THR A 41 1.07 -40.10 -3.87
N GLY A 42 0.88 -40.47 -2.60
CA GLY A 42 0.11 -39.66 -1.68
C GLY A 42 0.58 -38.24 -1.88
N ASN A 43 -0.38 -37.33 -2.05
CA ASN A 43 -0.18 -35.93 -2.40
C ASN A 43 0.84 -35.33 -1.41
N THR A 44 2.12 -35.44 -1.74
CA THR A 44 3.23 -35.06 -0.87
C THR A 44 3.26 -33.56 -1.02
N GLN A 45 2.56 -32.89 -0.11
CA GLN A 45 2.59 -31.45 -0.01
C GLN A 45 4.02 -31.08 0.35
N GLY A 46 4.82 -30.78 -0.68
CA GLY A 46 6.16 -30.30 -0.51
C GLY A 46 6.15 -28.91 0.11
N SER A 47 7.19 -28.59 0.87
CA SER A 47 7.39 -27.27 1.49
C SER A 47 8.81 -26.78 1.23
N VAL A 48 9.02 -25.47 1.31
CA VAL A 48 10.35 -24.86 1.33
C VAL A 48 10.59 -24.27 2.72
N THR A 49 11.55 -24.81 3.45
CA THR A 49 11.94 -24.28 4.77
C THR A 49 13.37 -23.73 4.71
N ILE A 50 13.58 -22.51 5.19
CA ILE A 50 14.93 -21.95 5.37
C ILE A 50 15.30 -21.97 6.85
N LEU A 51 16.38 -22.67 7.19
CA LEU A 51 16.93 -22.68 8.54
C LEU A 51 17.92 -21.51 8.68
N VAL A 52 17.62 -20.56 9.56
CA VAL A 52 18.51 -19.46 9.93
C VAL A 52 19.06 -19.78 11.31
N LEU A 53 20.35 -20.13 11.37
CA LEU A 53 20.99 -20.65 12.57
C LEU A 53 22.01 -19.67 13.12
N ASP A 54 21.86 -19.31 14.39
CA ASP A 54 22.81 -18.44 15.07
C ASP A 54 24.13 -19.12 15.39
N MET A 55 25.22 -18.49 14.98
CA MET A 55 26.57 -18.92 15.32
C MET A 55 27.32 -17.86 16.10
N SER A 56 26.69 -16.76 16.51
CA SER A 56 27.33 -15.65 17.19
C SER A 56 28.11 -16.07 18.44
N GLY A 57 29.05 -15.23 18.88
CA GLY A 57 29.87 -15.52 20.05
C GLY A 57 29.09 -15.78 21.35
N SER A 58 27.89 -15.21 21.52
CA SER A 58 27.02 -15.44 22.69
C SER A 58 26.58 -16.90 22.81
N MET A 59 26.48 -17.61 21.68
CA MET A 59 26.09 -19.03 21.66
C MET A 59 27.05 -19.92 22.45
N ALA A 60 28.27 -19.46 22.78
CA ALA A 60 29.18 -20.18 23.67
C ALA A 60 28.63 -20.33 25.09
N GLN A 61 27.71 -19.44 25.50
CA GLN A 61 27.05 -19.49 26.79
C GLN A 61 25.71 -20.23 26.71
N ASN A 62 24.90 -19.95 25.69
CA ASN A 62 23.53 -20.45 25.59
C ASN A 62 23.38 -21.72 24.74
N ASP A 63 24.41 -22.18 24.03
CA ASP A 63 24.44 -23.49 23.35
C ASP A 63 25.89 -24.00 23.20
N PRO A 64 26.59 -24.25 24.33
CA PRO A 64 28.01 -24.61 24.31
C PRO A 64 28.29 -25.93 23.58
N ASP A 65 27.33 -26.85 23.60
CA ASP A 65 27.45 -28.18 23.00
C ASP A 65 27.04 -28.22 21.51
N GLY A 66 26.59 -27.09 20.95
CA GLY A 66 26.20 -27.02 19.54
C GLY A 66 24.90 -27.76 19.20
N LEU A 67 24.00 -27.89 20.17
CA LEU A 67 22.73 -28.61 20.06
C LEU A 67 21.82 -28.07 18.95
N ARG A 68 21.93 -26.78 18.60
CA ARG A 68 21.19 -26.20 17.47
C ARG A 68 21.41 -26.93 16.15
N CYS A 69 22.62 -27.43 15.91
CA CYS A 69 22.91 -28.20 14.71
C CYS A 69 22.38 -29.62 14.78
N SER A 70 22.40 -30.23 15.97
CA SER A 70 21.74 -31.52 16.18
C SER A 70 20.23 -31.39 15.90
N ALA A 71 19.58 -30.35 16.41
CA ALA A 71 18.18 -30.06 16.13
C ALA A 71 17.91 -29.80 14.64
N ALA A 72 18.78 -29.04 13.96
CA ALA A 72 18.70 -28.84 12.51
C ALA A 72 18.90 -30.15 11.73
N ASN A 73 19.82 -31.02 12.15
CA ASN A 73 20.02 -32.34 11.55
C ASN A 73 18.79 -33.23 11.74
N ALA A 74 18.11 -33.16 12.89
CA ALA A 74 16.86 -33.87 13.13
C ALA A 74 15.76 -33.41 12.16
N PHE A 75 15.64 -32.10 11.92
CA PHE A 75 14.71 -31.55 10.93
C PHE A 75 15.04 -32.03 9.51
N ILE A 76 16.32 -32.06 9.15
CA ILE A 76 16.80 -32.59 7.86
C ILE A 76 16.49 -34.09 7.73
N ASP A 77 16.70 -34.87 8.79
CA ASP A 77 16.44 -36.31 8.83
C ASP A 77 14.95 -36.65 8.76
N LEU A 78 14.08 -35.84 9.36
CA LEU A 78 12.63 -35.99 9.25
C LEU A 78 12.10 -35.63 7.85
N SER A 79 12.85 -34.81 7.12
CA SER A 79 12.47 -34.38 5.78
C SER A 79 12.61 -35.51 4.76
N GLY A 80 11.84 -35.39 3.67
CA GLY A 80 11.69 -36.42 2.65
C GLY A 80 11.39 -35.83 1.28
N PRO A 81 10.94 -36.65 0.31
CA PRO A 81 10.53 -36.18 -1.02
C PRO A 81 9.52 -35.04 -0.95
N GLY A 82 9.71 -34.03 -1.80
CA GLY A 82 8.91 -32.80 -1.82
C GLY A 82 9.38 -31.70 -0.86
N ASN A 83 10.19 -32.00 0.15
CA ASN A 83 10.65 -31.00 1.12
C ASN A 83 11.99 -30.41 0.73
N PHE A 84 12.05 -29.09 0.59
CA PHE A 84 13.23 -28.32 0.22
C PHE A 84 13.77 -27.58 1.44
N ILE A 85 15.06 -27.76 1.74
CA ILE A 85 15.72 -27.08 2.86
C ILE A 85 16.86 -26.22 2.36
N GLY A 86 16.86 -24.93 2.73
CA GLY A 86 18.00 -24.02 2.62
C GLY A 86 18.55 -23.70 4.01
N VAL A 87 19.82 -23.26 4.08
CA VAL A 87 20.47 -22.91 5.35
C VAL A 87 21.26 -21.60 5.23
N VAL A 88 21.00 -20.70 6.16
CA VAL A 88 21.70 -19.43 6.35
C VAL A 88 22.31 -19.42 7.76
N GLY A 89 23.59 -19.08 7.87
CA GLY A 89 24.26 -18.88 9.16
C GLY A 89 24.31 -17.40 9.52
N LEU A 90 23.90 -17.05 10.74
CA LEU A 90 24.21 -15.75 11.34
C LEU A 90 25.66 -15.79 11.79
N ASN A 91 26.55 -15.43 10.86
CA ASN A 91 27.99 -15.50 11.06
C ASN A 91 28.65 -14.38 10.25
N GLY A 92 28.57 -13.14 10.78
CA GLY A 92 29.14 -11.97 10.11
C GLY A 92 30.66 -11.91 10.24
N ASP A 93 31.40 -12.06 9.14
CA ASP A 93 32.87 -11.96 9.15
C ASP A 93 33.40 -10.50 9.25
N GLY A 94 32.51 -9.57 9.61
CA GLY A 94 32.76 -8.13 9.64
C GLY A 94 32.54 -7.43 8.30
N THR A 95 32.28 -8.15 7.21
CA THR A 95 31.88 -7.52 5.93
C THR A 95 30.48 -6.93 6.05
N THR A 96 30.29 -5.72 5.52
CA THR A 96 29.00 -5.03 5.47
C THR A 96 28.53 -4.87 4.03
N GLY A 97 27.22 -4.73 3.83
CA GLY A 97 26.65 -4.46 2.51
C GLY A 97 25.12 -4.40 2.50
N GLY A 98 24.57 -4.43 1.28
CA GLY A 98 23.12 -4.28 1.05
C GLY A 98 22.63 -2.84 1.23
N THR A 99 21.31 -2.65 1.22
CA THR A 99 20.66 -1.32 1.24
C THR A 99 20.98 -0.51 2.50
N HIS A 100 21.26 -1.18 3.62
CA HIS A 100 21.50 -0.55 4.93
C HIS A 100 22.94 -0.62 5.42
N ASP A 101 23.85 -1.17 4.61
CA ASP A 101 25.26 -1.41 5.00
C ASP A 101 25.40 -2.18 6.33
N PHE A 102 24.51 -3.16 6.55
CA PHE A 102 24.60 -4.04 7.72
C PHE A 102 25.60 -5.17 7.48
N PRO A 103 26.12 -5.80 8.54
CA PRO A 103 26.95 -6.98 8.40
C PRO A 103 26.26 -8.10 7.65
N LEU A 104 27.02 -8.82 6.83
CA LEU A 104 26.47 -9.84 5.93
C LEU A 104 26.42 -11.20 6.60
N ALA A 105 25.26 -11.86 6.51
CA ALA A 105 25.09 -13.26 6.86
C ALA A 105 25.62 -14.19 5.76
N GLN A 106 25.86 -15.45 6.11
CA GLN A 106 26.41 -16.43 5.18
C GLN A 106 25.34 -17.39 4.69
N THR A 107 25.20 -17.49 3.36
CA THR A 107 24.45 -18.59 2.74
C THR A 107 25.30 -19.84 2.78
N TRP A 108 24.90 -20.86 3.53
CA TRP A 108 25.63 -22.12 3.63
C TRP A 108 25.16 -23.15 2.61
N ALA A 109 23.85 -23.23 2.38
CA ALA A 109 23.26 -24.10 1.38
C ALA A 109 22.02 -23.44 0.76
N PRO A 110 21.89 -23.39 -0.58
CA PRO A 110 20.64 -23.02 -1.21
C PRO A 110 19.57 -24.10 -0.98
N PRO A 111 18.26 -23.79 -1.17
CA PRO A 111 17.19 -24.77 -1.01
C PRO A 111 17.39 -25.99 -1.92
N GLY A 112 17.51 -27.18 -1.32
CA GLY A 112 17.61 -28.46 -2.02
C GLY A 112 16.59 -29.47 -1.51
N GLU A 113 16.11 -30.35 -2.39
CA GLU A 113 15.12 -31.38 -2.02
C GLU A 113 15.74 -32.49 -1.17
N MET A 114 15.07 -32.87 -0.09
CA MET A 114 15.48 -33.92 0.86
C MET A 114 14.94 -35.31 0.48
N ALA A 115 14.85 -35.59 -0.81
CA ALA A 115 14.21 -36.82 -1.32
C ALA A 115 14.96 -38.11 -0.96
N THR A 116 16.27 -38.05 -0.73
CA THR A 116 17.11 -39.23 -0.49
C THR A 116 17.96 -39.10 0.77
N PRO A 117 18.35 -40.23 1.40
CA PRO A 117 19.34 -40.22 2.48
C PRO A 117 20.66 -39.53 2.12
N LEU A 118 21.12 -39.64 0.86
CA LEU A 118 22.36 -39.01 0.40
C LEU A 118 22.26 -37.48 0.38
N GLN A 119 21.13 -36.93 -0.07
CA GLN A 119 20.90 -35.47 -0.06
C GLN A 119 20.86 -34.92 1.37
N ARG A 120 20.17 -35.62 2.28
CA ARG A 120 20.13 -35.29 3.71
C ARG A 120 21.53 -35.29 4.32
N GLN A 121 22.30 -36.36 4.10
CA GLN A 121 23.69 -36.44 4.56
C GLN A 121 24.59 -35.36 3.95
N SER A 122 24.40 -35.01 2.69
CA SER A 122 25.15 -33.94 2.02
C SER A 122 24.88 -32.58 2.65
N LEU A 123 23.62 -32.29 2.98
CA LEU A 123 23.25 -31.03 3.65
C LEU A 123 23.79 -31.00 5.08
N GLN A 124 23.69 -32.09 5.84
CA GLN A 124 24.27 -32.21 7.18
C GLN A 124 25.79 -32.03 7.17
N ASN A 125 26.49 -32.61 6.19
CA ASN A 125 27.93 -32.42 6.01
C ASN A 125 28.25 -30.95 5.71
N THR A 126 27.47 -30.31 4.82
CA THR A 126 27.61 -28.88 4.50
C THR A 126 27.41 -28.02 5.74
N LEU A 127 26.35 -28.28 6.52
CA LEU A 127 26.06 -27.61 7.78
C LEU A 127 27.25 -27.76 8.74
N ARG A 128 27.73 -28.98 8.96
CA ARG A 128 28.88 -29.26 9.84
C ARG A 128 30.15 -28.55 9.38
N GLU A 129 30.44 -28.51 8.08
CA GLU A 129 31.65 -27.85 7.55
C GLU A 129 31.56 -26.33 7.64
N LYS A 130 30.45 -25.74 7.19
CA LYS A 130 30.26 -24.29 7.13
C LYS A 130 30.05 -23.65 8.51
N SER A 131 29.41 -24.36 9.44
CA SER A 131 29.30 -23.96 10.85
C SER A 131 30.57 -24.22 11.66
N GLN A 132 31.62 -24.81 11.05
CA GLN A 132 32.83 -25.26 11.75
C GLN A 132 32.54 -26.20 12.93
N ARG A 133 31.63 -27.15 12.73
CA ARG A 133 31.09 -28.05 13.77
C ARG A 133 30.36 -27.26 14.87
N CYS A 134 29.56 -26.29 14.45
CA CYS A 134 28.63 -25.56 15.30
C CYS A 134 29.34 -24.79 16.42
N GLN A 135 30.53 -24.29 16.11
CA GLN A 135 31.32 -23.49 17.03
C GLN A 135 30.82 -22.03 17.03
N PRO A 136 30.53 -21.45 18.20
CA PRO A 136 30.20 -20.03 18.35
C PRO A 136 31.34 -19.11 17.92
N GLN A 137 31.05 -18.08 17.13
CA GLN A 137 31.95 -17.06 16.61
C GLN A 137 31.19 -15.85 16.05
N ASN A 138 31.85 -14.70 15.98
CA ASN A 138 31.40 -13.53 15.20
C ASN A 138 30.07 -12.89 15.69
N THR A 139 29.45 -12.07 14.84
CA THR A 139 28.31 -11.20 15.13
C THR A 139 26.96 -11.80 14.68
N THR A 140 25.86 -11.11 15.00
CA THR A 140 24.47 -11.55 14.76
C THR A 140 23.76 -10.68 13.69
N PRO A 141 24.05 -10.87 12.39
CA PRO A 141 23.45 -10.09 11.29
C PRO A 141 22.02 -10.53 10.93
N THR A 142 21.08 -10.37 11.86
CA THR A 142 19.69 -10.87 11.72
C THR A 142 18.96 -10.32 10.51
N TYR A 143 19.12 -9.02 10.19
CA TYR A 143 18.46 -8.43 9.01
C TYR A 143 18.89 -9.13 7.72
N ASP A 144 20.19 -9.23 7.47
CA ASP A 144 20.71 -9.77 6.22
C ASP A 144 20.42 -11.27 6.08
N ALA A 145 20.43 -12.01 7.20
CA ALA A 145 20.04 -13.42 7.18
C ALA A 145 18.57 -13.63 6.79
N LEU A 146 17.65 -12.84 7.35
CA LEU A 146 16.24 -12.89 6.97
C LEU A 146 16.02 -12.42 5.53
N ASN A 147 16.78 -11.42 5.07
CA ASN A 147 16.72 -10.97 3.68
C ASN A 147 17.19 -12.08 2.71
N LYS A 148 18.27 -12.80 3.03
CA LYS A 148 18.71 -13.97 2.25
C LYS A 148 17.69 -15.10 2.29
N ALA A 149 17.08 -15.37 3.44
CA ALA A 149 16.02 -16.37 3.54
C ALA A 149 14.82 -16.00 2.66
N LEU A 150 14.43 -14.73 2.65
CA LEU A 150 13.38 -14.20 1.77
C LEU A 150 13.72 -14.43 0.29
N ASP A 151 14.95 -14.13 -0.13
CA ASP A 151 15.41 -14.36 -1.51
C ASP A 151 15.43 -15.84 -1.89
N MET A 152 15.87 -16.71 -0.98
CA MET A 152 15.81 -18.17 -1.18
C MET A 152 14.38 -18.67 -1.34
N LEU A 153 13.44 -18.18 -0.52
CA LEU A 153 12.02 -18.54 -0.62
C LEU A 153 11.41 -18.06 -1.94
N LYS A 154 11.69 -16.82 -2.37
CA LYS A 154 11.26 -16.29 -3.68
C LYS A 154 11.71 -17.18 -4.83
N GLN A 155 12.94 -17.70 -4.77
CA GLN A 155 13.48 -18.58 -5.81
C GLN A 155 12.88 -19.99 -5.76
N ALA A 156 12.77 -20.58 -4.56
CA ALA A 156 12.45 -21.99 -4.40
C ALA A 156 10.95 -22.32 -4.35
N THR A 157 10.10 -21.37 -3.96
CA THR A 157 8.63 -21.57 -3.89
C THR A 157 7.94 -21.58 -5.26
N ARG A 158 8.70 -21.40 -6.36
CA ARG A 158 8.24 -21.48 -7.77
C ARG A 158 7.01 -20.61 -8.04
N GLY A 159 7.00 -19.38 -7.53
CA GLY A 159 5.88 -18.45 -7.72
C GLY A 159 4.65 -18.77 -6.85
N GLY A 160 4.85 -19.44 -5.70
CA GLY A 160 3.80 -19.76 -4.74
C GLY A 160 3.19 -21.15 -4.90
N SER A 161 3.77 -22.03 -5.73
CA SER A 161 3.27 -23.41 -5.86
C SER A 161 3.61 -24.30 -4.66
N LEU A 162 4.63 -23.90 -3.88
CA LEU A 162 5.01 -24.55 -2.63
C LEU A 162 4.92 -23.52 -1.50
N PRO A 163 4.37 -23.89 -0.32
CA PRO A 163 4.44 -23.05 0.87
C PRO A 163 5.91 -22.83 1.28
N GLY A 164 6.17 -21.65 1.83
CA GLY A 164 7.48 -21.24 2.30
C GLY A 164 7.46 -20.89 3.78
N SER A 165 8.52 -21.21 4.52
CA SER A 165 8.69 -20.81 5.92
C SER A 165 10.16 -20.61 6.28
N VAL A 166 10.39 -19.90 7.39
CA VAL A 166 11.71 -19.67 7.99
C VAL A 166 11.70 -20.18 9.42
N VAL A 167 12.77 -20.84 9.83
CA VAL A 167 13.06 -21.17 11.22
C VAL A 167 14.26 -20.35 11.65
N LEU A 168 14.06 -19.34 12.49
CA LEU A 168 15.11 -18.50 13.05
C LEU A 168 15.42 -18.95 14.48
N LEU A 169 16.60 -19.54 14.70
CA LEU A 169 17.11 -19.84 16.04
C LEU A 169 18.22 -18.85 16.39
N THR A 170 18.11 -18.19 17.54
CA THR A 170 19.10 -17.21 18.03
C THR A 170 19.04 -17.04 19.54
N ASP A 171 20.16 -16.70 20.16
CA ASP A 171 20.28 -16.42 21.59
C ASP A 171 20.59 -14.95 21.89
N GLY A 172 20.68 -14.13 20.84
CA GLY A 172 21.38 -12.87 20.89
C GLY A 172 20.64 -11.77 20.13
N VAL A 173 20.70 -10.57 20.69
CA VAL A 173 20.19 -9.36 20.08
C VAL A 173 20.92 -9.10 18.74
N PRO A 174 20.25 -8.62 17.67
CA PRO A 174 20.92 -8.32 16.41
C PRO A 174 22.10 -7.35 16.63
N ASP A 175 23.28 -7.71 16.14
CA ASP A 175 24.52 -6.99 16.42
C ASP A 175 25.47 -7.03 15.21
N PRO A 176 26.22 -5.94 14.94
CA PRO A 176 26.06 -4.56 15.43
C PRO A 176 24.78 -3.86 14.97
N GLY A 177 24.41 -2.80 15.68
CA GLY A 177 23.34 -1.90 15.26
C GLY A 177 21.93 -2.43 15.50
N THR A 178 21.67 -3.02 16.66
CA THR A 178 20.39 -3.61 17.08
C THR A 178 19.16 -2.83 16.62
N SER A 179 19.01 -1.57 17.04
CA SER A 179 17.79 -0.80 16.77
C SER A 179 17.60 -0.54 15.27
N ALA A 180 18.70 -0.32 14.53
CA ALA A 180 18.65 -0.12 13.09
C ALA A 180 18.23 -1.41 12.37
N GLN A 181 18.79 -2.56 12.74
CA GLN A 181 18.40 -3.85 12.18
C GLN A 181 16.94 -4.20 12.49
N ILE A 182 16.49 -4.04 13.74
CA ILE A 182 15.10 -4.31 14.14
C ILE A 182 14.13 -3.43 13.33
N ASN A 183 14.40 -2.12 13.26
CA ASN A 183 13.54 -1.19 12.52
C ASN A 183 13.51 -1.54 11.02
N ALA A 184 14.64 -1.92 10.42
CA ALA A 184 14.69 -2.34 9.02
C ALA A 184 13.97 -3.69 8.77
N ILE A 185 14.08 -4.65 9.69
CA ILE A 185 13.30 -5.91 9.62
C ILE A 185 11.81 -5.58 9.61
N GLN A 186 11.37 -4.62 10.45
CA GLN A 186 9.98 -4.22 10.55
C GLN A 186 9.46 -3.46 9.32
N SER A 187 10.21 -2.48 8.83
CA SER A 187 9.77 -1.64 7.72
C SER A 187 9.90 -2.32 6.37
N ASP A 188 10.89 -3.20 6.19
CA ASP A 188 11.29 -3.67 4.86
C ASP A 188 10.98 -5.16 4.66
N LEU A 189 11.35 -6.02 5.61
CA LEU A 189 11.25 -7.48 5.44
C LEU A 189 9.88 -8.03 5.84
N LEU A 190 9.35 -7.60 6.98
CA LEU A 190 8.05 -8.07 7.48
C LEU A 190 6.91 -7.89 6.47
N PRO A 191 6.74 -6.74 5.79
CA PRO A 191 5.71 -6.59 4.77
C PRO A 191 5.86 -7.61 3.63
N GLN A 192 7.08 -7.98 3.25
CA GLN A 192 7.33 -8.95 2.19
C GLN A 192 7.01 -10.38 2.63
N PHE A 193 7.38 -10.80 3.85
CA PHE A 193 6.98 -12.11 4.39
C PHE A 193 5.44 -12.24 4.49
N LYS A 194 4.76 -11.16 4.93
CA LYS A 194 3.29 -11.06 4.97
C LYS A 194 2.63 -11.07 3.60
N GLN A 195 3.27 -10.45 2.60
CA GLN A 195 2.74 -10.46 1.24
C GLN A 195 2.75 -11.87 0.64
N HIS A 196 3.75 -12.68 1.01
CA HIS A 196 3.99 -13.99 0.43
C HIS A 196 3.38 -15.18 1.19
N SER A 197 2.70 -14.98 2.32
CA SER A 197 2.21 -16.13 3.10
C SER A 197 3.32 -16.99 3.70
N TRP A 198 4.46 -16.37 4.04
CA TRP A 198 5.61 -17.07 4.66
C TRP A 198 5.76 -16.74 6.13
N GLY A 199 5.60 -17.75 6.98
CA GLY A 199 5.79 -17.65 8.43
C GLY A 199 7.26 -17.70 8.84
N ILE A 200 7.60 -16.99 9.91
CA ILE A 200 8.90 -17.06 10.58
C ILE A 200 8.66 -17.66 11.97
N ASP A 201 8.98 -18.94 12.16
CA ASP A 201 9.07 -19.51 13.49
C ASP A 201 10.38 -19.06 14.14
N THR A 202 10.31 -18.57 15.37
CA THR A 202 11.48 -18.10 16.10
C THR A 202 11.72 -18.97 17.33
N ILE A 203 12.98 -19.34 17.55
CA ILE A 203 13.44 -20.08 18.72
C ILE A 203 14.42 -19.18 19.45
N ALA A 204 14.01 -18.65 20.61
CA ALA A 204 14.88 -17.91 21.51
C ALA A 204 15.58 -18.86 22.47
N LEU A 205 16.88 -18.63 22.67
CA LEU A 205 17.69 -19.31 23.67
C LEU A 205 18.25 -18.31 24.67
N GLY A 206 18.38 -18.71 25.92
CA GLY A 206 19.02 -17.90 26.95
C GLY A 206 18.13 -16.81 27.55
N PRO A 207 18.71 -15.84 28.27
CA PRO A 207 17.94 -14.84 29.00
C PRO A 207 17.35 -13.75 28.11
N ASP A 208 16.14 -13.29 28.44
CA ASP A 208 15.49 -12.18 27.75
C ASP A 208 16.17 -10.83 28.04
N GLY A 209 17.14 -10.48 27.19
CA GLY A 209 17.92 -9.25 27.31
C GLY A 209 17.16 -7.99 26.87
N PRO A 210 17.49 -6.81 27.44
CA PRO A 210 16.86 -5.56 27.05
C PRO A 210 17.24 -5.15 25.62
N VAL A 211 16.30 -4.56 24.88
CA VAL A 211 16.56 -3.94 23.57
C VAL A 211 16.81 -2.44 23.76
N PRO A 212 17.78 -1.82 23.08
CA PRO A 212 18.03 -0.38 23.21
C PRO A 212 16.80 0.47 22.85
N ALA A 213 16.72 1.66 23.45
CA ALA A 213 15.66 2.63 23.17
C ALA A 213 15.57 2.97 21.66
N GLY A 214 14.36 3.28 21.19
CA GLY A 214 14.10 3.59 19.79
C GLY A 214 13.55 2.42 18.96
N THR A 215 13.23 1.30 19.60
CA THR A 215 12.40 0.22 19.04
C THR A 215 11.08 0.14 19.81
N PRO A 216 10.01 -0.48 19.26
CA PRO A 216 8.77 -0.67 20.00
C PRO A 216 8.84 -1.80 21.04
N PHE A 217 9.98 -2.51 21.16
CA PHE A 217 10.14 -3.65 22.05
C PHE A 217 10.99 -3.28 23.27
N GLN A 218 10.61 -3.82 24.43
CA GLN A 218 11.35 -3.63 25.68
C GLN A 218 12.46 -4.66 25.85
N ALA A 219 12.28 -5.85 25.27
CA ALA A 219 13.17 -6.99 25.43
C ALA A 219 13.27 -7.80 24.14
N PHE A 220 14.29 -8.65 24.03
CA PHE A 220 14.64 -9.35 22.79
C PHE A 220 13.66 -10.48 22.46
N HIS A 221 13.22 -11.24 23.46
CA HIS A 221 12.22 -12.29 23.27
C HIS A 221 10.88 -11.66 22.84
N ALA A 222 10.56 -10.45 23.31
CA ALA A 222 9.41 -9.70 22.83
C ALA A 222 9.54 -9.32 21.33
N PHE A 223 10.74 -8.98 20.86
CA PHE A 223 10.99 -8.78 19.42
C PHE A 223 10.82 -10.07 18.62
N LEU A 224 11.41 -11.19 19.03
CA LEU A 224 11.27 -12.48 18.34
C LEU A 224 9.82 -12.98 18.33
N SER A 225 9.14 -12.89 19.48
CA SER A 225 7.72 -13.17 19.58
C SER A 225 6.91 -12.29 18.65
N GLY A 226 7.18 -10.98 18.60
CA GLY A 226 6.56 -10.05 17.67
C GLY A 226 6.83 -10.38 16.19
N LEU A 227 8.03 -10.83 15.85
CA LEU A 227 8.42 -11.25 14.50
C LEU A 227 7.64 -12.49 14.04
N SER A 228 7.56 -13.52 14.90
CA SER A 228 6.73 -14.69 14.63
C SER A 228 5.26 -14.35 14.55
N ASN A 229 4.75 -13.55 15.51
CA ASN A 229 3.35 -13.15 15.50
C ASN A 229 2.97 -12.39 14.24
N ALA A 230 3.82 -11.43 13.83
CA ALA A 230 3.60 -10.65 12.62
C ALA A 230 3.54 -11.52 11.36
N THR A 231 4.24 -12.65 11.30
CA THR A 231 4.30 -13.49 10.09
C THR A 231 3.40 -14.73 10.16
N SER A 232 2.59 -14.87 11.22
CA SER A 232 1.86 -16.10 11.53
C SER A 232 2.77 -17.33 11.74
N GLY A 233 4.01 -17.11 12.19
CA GLY A 233 4.86 -18.17 12.74
C GLY A 233 4.59 -18.38 14.23
N LYS A 234 5.35 -19.29 14.84
CA LYS A 234 5.32 -19.55 16.28
C LYS A 234 6.62 -19.18 16.97
N PHE A 235 6.48 -18.60 18.16
CA PHE A 235 7.58 -18.32 19.06
C PHE A 235 7.80 -19.51 20.01
N TYR A 236 9.04 -19.93 20.15
CA TYR A 236 9.49 -20.92 21.12
C TYR A 236 10.56 -20.28 22.00
N ASP A 237 10.41 -20.47 23.30
CA ASP A 237 11.30 -19.93 24.32
C ASP A 237 11.84 -21.09 25.15
N ASP A 238 13.15 -21.26 25.23
CA ASP A 238 13.77 -22.33 26.02
C ASP A 238 13.50 -22.18 27.53
N ALA A 239 13.21 -20.98 28.02
CA ALA A 239 12.74 -20.75 29.38
C ALA A 239 11.40 -21.45 29.66
N GLN A 240 10.61 -21.69 28.62
CA GLN A 240 9.32 -22.42 28.67
C GLN A 240 9.44 -23.88 28.19
N GLY A 241 10.66 -24.35 27.94
CA GLY A 241 10.93 -25.72 27.50
C GLY A 241 10.62 -26.79 28.55
N VAL A 242 10.84 -28.06 28.17
CA VAL A 242 10.69 -29.21 29.08
C VAL A 242 11.61 -29.09 30.29
N ILE A 243 12.82 -28.56 30.08
CA ILE A 243 13.77 -28.23 31.14
C ILE A 243 13.88 -26.70 31.21
N GLN A 244 13.33 -26.10 32.25
CA GLN A 244 13.28 -24.64 32.36
C GLN A 244 14.65 -24.01 32.63
N GLY A 245 14.98 -22.96 31.90
CA GLY A 245 16.09 -22.04 32.19
C GLY A 245 17.49 -22.58 31.87
N GLN A 246 17.60 -23.67 31.11
CA GLN A 246 18.89 -24.18 30.62
C GLN A 246 18.77 -24.67 29.18
N PRO A 247 19.77 -24.39 28.33
CA PRO A 247 19.82 -25.00 27.01
C PRO A 247 19.99 -26.51 27.15
N SER A 248 19.07 -27.22 26.52
CA SER A 248 18.95 -28.66 26.65
C SER A 248 18.53 -29.28 25.32
N PRO A 249 19.03 -30.48 24.97
CA PRO A 249 18.52 -31.21 23.82
C PRO A 249 17.02 -31.47 23.93
N PHE A 250 16.46 -31.47 25.15
CA PHE A 250 15.03 -31.62 25.42
C PHE A 250 14.20 -30.34 25.26
N ASN A 251 14.82 -29.21 24.91
CA ASN A 251 14.13 -27.97 24.56
C ASN A 251 14.24 -27.70 23.06
N ILE A 252 15.47 -27.61 22.56
CA ILE A 252 15.74 -27.14 21.19
C ILE A 252 15.22 -28.14 20.15
N ALA A 253 15.56 -29.43 20.27
CA ALA A 253 15.14 -30.42 19.27
C ALA A 253 13.61 -30.62 19.24
N PRO A 254 12.88 -30.67 20.36
CA PRO A 254 11.41 -30.69 20.33
C PRO A 254 10.79 -29.50 19.62
N PHE A 255 11.37 -28.30 19.71
CA PHE A 255 10.88 -27.14 18.97
C PHE A 255 10.99 -27.37 17.46
N PHE A 256 12.13 -27.85 16.96
CA PHE A 256 12.28 -28.20 15.53
C PHE A 256 11.32 -29.32 15.11
N VAL A 257 11.07 -30.31 15.96
CA VAL A 257 10.11 -31.39 15.69
C VAL A 257 8.67 -30.85 15.61
N ASP A 258 8.28 -29.92 16.49
CA ASP A 258 6.97 -29.25 16.44
C ASP A 258 6.81 -28.40 15.17
N ILE A 259 7.84 -27.62 14.83
CA ILE A 259 7.88 -26.81 13.60
C ILE A 259 7.77 -27.72 12.37
N PHE A 260 8.55 -28.81 12.31
CA PHE A 260 8.49 -29.78 11.22
C PHE A 260 7.07 -30.34 11.08
N ALA A 261 6.47 -30.76 12.20
CA ALA A 261 5.14 -31.33 12.19
C ALA A 261 4.08 -30.35 11.65
N ARG A 262 4.14 -29.08 12.07
CA ARG A 262 3.23 -28.02 11.61
C ARG A 262 3.33 -27.79 10.10
N HIS A 263 4.54 -27.62 9.58
CA HIS A 263 4.75 -27.25 8.16
C HIS A 263 4.68 -28.44 7.19
N ASN A 264 4.79 -29.67 7.70
CA ASN A 264 4.74 -30.89 6.89
C ASN A 264 3.49 -31.72 7.15
N HIS A 265 2.44 -31.09 7.72
CA HIS A 265 1.13 -31.70 7.97
C HIS A 265 1.22 -33.04 8.73
N ARG A 266 2.13 -33.12 9.70
CA ARG A 266 2.27 -34.30 10.56
C ARG A 266 1.40 -34.12 11.80
N THR A 267 0.65 -35.17 12.11
CA THR A 267 -0.14 -35.27 13.34
C THR A 267 0.78 -35.67 14.49
N LEU A 268 0.82 -34.85 15.54
CA LEU A 268 1.46 -35.24 16.79
C LEU A 268 0.69 -36.41 17.42
N GLY A 269 1.38 -37.52 17.62
CA GLY A 269 0.84 -38.72 18.27
C GLY A 269 1.17 -38.77 19.76
N ASP A 270 1.30 -40.00 20.26
CA ASP A 270 1.73 -40.26 21.64
C ASP A 270 3.12 -39.64 21.90
N THR A 271 3.26 -39.05 23.08
CA THR A 271 4.52 -38.54 23.61
C THR A 271 4.90 -39.36 24.83
N ILE A 272 6.14 -39.84 24.90
CA ILE A 272 6.73 -40.26 26.17
C ILE A 272 7.41 -39.03 26.76
N GLY A 273 6.93 -38.58 27.92
CA GLY A 273 7.52 -37.46 28.63
C GLY A 273 8.96 -37.75 29.09
N LEU A 274 9.62 -36.73 29.64
CA LEU A 274 11.00 -36.86 30.13
C LEU A 274 11.11 -38.03 31.12
N THR A 275 11.95 -39.00 30.77
CA THR A 275 12.10 -40.25 31.51
C THR A 275 13.57 -40.48 31.84
N GLN A 276 13.87 -40.73 33.12
CA GLN A 276 15.21 -41.11 33.58
C GLN A 276 15.51 -42.57 33.21
N VAL A 277 16.74 -42.86 32.81
CA VAL A 277 17.24 -44.20 32.51
C VAL A 277 18.52 -44.45 33.29
N ASP A 278 18.57 -45.60 33.96
CA ASP A 278 19.76 -46.16 34.61
C ASP A 278 19.72 -47.69 34.39
N GLY A 279 20.37 -48.15 33.33
CA GLY A 279 20.22 -49.50 32.79
C GLY A 279 19.28 -49.53 31.58
N SER A 280 18.25 -50.37 31.62
CA SER A 280 17.30 -50.54 30.51
C SER A 280 15.92 -50.07 30.91
N GLU A 281 15.29 -49.26 30.05
CA GLU A 281 13.93 -48.76 30.22
C GLU A 281 13.08 -49.03 28.98
N SER A 282 11.81 -49.40 29.17
CA SER A 282 10.87 -49.71 28.10
C SER A 282 9.59 -48.91 28.24
N ARG A 283 9.13 -48.33 27.14
CA ARG A 283 7.90 -47.53 27.09
C ARG A 283 7.10 -47.86 25.84
N SER A 284 5.80 -48.11 26.01
CA SER A 284 4.90 -48.40 24.90
C SER A 284 4.16 -47.15 24.41
N PHE A 285 3.78 -47.18 23.14
CA PHE A 285 2.88 -46.20 22.53
C PHE A 285 2.04 -46.87 21.43
N SER A 286 0.93 -46.24 21.02
CA SER A 286 -0.03 -46.87 20.12
C SER A 286 -0.01 -46.25 18.71
N VAL A 287 -0.11 -47.13 17.71
CA VAL A 287 -0.25 -46.78 16.30
C VAL A 287 -1.59 -47.30 15.78
N THR A 288 -2.33 -46.44 15.08
CA THR A 288 -3.67 -46.75 14.58
C THR A 288 -3.59 -47.36 13.18
N ASN A 289 -4.65 -48.05 12.76
CA ASN A 289 -4.79 -48.68 11.44
C ASN A 289 -4.85 -47.69 10.27
N TYR A 290 -4.96 -46.39 10.55
CA TYR A 290 -4.99 -45.33 9.53
C TYR A 290 -3.64 -44.65 9.36
N THR A 291 -2.59 -45.07 10.06
CA THR A 291 -1.26 -44.43 9.97
C THR A 291 -0.55 -44.90 8.70
N ASP A 292 -0.31 -43.99 7.77
CA ASP A 292 0.38 -44.25 6.50
C ASP A 292 1.89 -44.10 6.63
N ASN A 293 2.35 -43.19 7.49
CA ASN A 293 3.76 -43.06 7.85
C ASN A 293 3.87 -42.65 9.32
N LEU A 294 4.86 -43.22 10.00
CA LEU A 294 5.17 -42.98 11.41
C LEU A 294 6.62 -42.54 11.54
N ASP A 295 6.83 -41.37 12.12
CA ASP A 295 8.12 -40.93 12.61
C ASP A 295 8.17 -41.10 14.13
N VAL A 296 9.20 -41.76 14.65
CA VAL A 296 9.48 -41.87 16.09
C VAL A 296 10.79 -41.14 16.35
N VAL A 297 10.71 -40.01 17.04
CA VAL A 297 11.86 -39.18 17.41
C VAL A 297 12.16 -39.38 18.88
N VAL A 298 13.27 -40.04 19.17
CA VAL A 298 13.75 -40.22 20.55
C VAL A 298 14.92 -39.29 20.78
N LEU A 299 14.78 -38.37 21.73
CA LEU A 299 15.84 -37.44 22.12
C LEU A 299 16.51 -37.94 23.39
N LYS A 300 17.81 -37.70 23.52
CA LYS A 300 18.63 -38.14 24.63
C LYS A 300 19.69 -37.09 24.98
N ASP A 301 19.99 -36.97 26.27
CA ASP A 301 21.04 -36.09 26.79
C ASP A 301 22.44 -36.73 26.70
N GLN A 302 22.52 -38.05 26.90
CA GLN A 302 23.79 -38.78 26.90
C GLN A 302 24.08 -39.44 25.54
N PRO A 303 25.22 -39.12 24.88
CA PRO A 303 25.60 -39.72 23.60
C PRO A 303 25.65 -41.26 23.61
N GLY A 304 26.08 -41.84 24.74
CA GLY A 304 26.23 -43.28 24.93
C GLY A 304 24.91 -44.07 25.05
N THR A 305 23.78 -43.37 25.24
CA THR A 305 22.47 -44.01 25.37
C THR A 305 22.02 -44.62 24.04
N GLN A 306 21.67 -45.89 24.08
CA GLN A 306 21.23 -46.67 22.93
C GLN A 306 19.71 -46.74 22.89
N VAL A 307 19.15 -46.56 21.70
CA VAL A 307 17.70 -46.64 21.48
C VAL A 307 17.41 -47.73 20.46
N SER A 308 16.42 -48.56 20.77
CA SER A 308 15.83 -49.50 19.84
C SER A 308 14.30 -49.38 19.86
N LEU A 309 13.68 -49.67 18.73
CA LEU A 309 12.23 -49.66 18.57
C LEU A 309 11.78 -51.08 18.24
N GLN A 310 10.70 -51.53 18.85
CA GLN A 310 10.05 -52.81 18.55
C GLN A 310 8.67 -52.58 17.96
N ASP A 311 8.36 -53.37 16.94
CA ASP A 311 7.03 -53.43 16.33
C ASP A 311 6.02 -54.16 17.23
N PRO A 312 4.72 -54.16 16.91
CA PRO A 312 3.69 -54.85 17.71
C PRO A 312 3.87 -56.37 17.81
N SER A 313 4.69 -56.95 16.93
CA SER A 313 5.04 -58.38 16.97
C SER A 313 6.27 -58.66 17.84
N GLY A 314 6.87 -57.63 18.44
CA GLY A 314 8.06 -57.70 19.29
C GLY A 314 9.39 -57.73 18.52
N HIS A 315 9.39 -57.55 17.20
CA HIS A 315 10.62 -57.53 16.41
C HIS A 315 11.30 -56.17 16.44
N ALA A 316 12.63 -56.14 16.54
CA ALA A 316 13.39 -54.92 16.47
C ALA A 316 13.34 -54.30 15.07
N VAL A 317 13.07 -53.00 15.01
CA VAL A 317 13.01 -52.21 13.78
C VAL A 317 14.42 -51.88 13.30
N THR A 318 14.74 -52.32 12.09
CA THR A 318 16.03 -52.05 11.42
C THR A 318 15.82 -51.37 10.08
N ALA A 319 16.84 -50.66 9.60
CA ALA A 319 16.79 -49.99 8.30
C ALA A 319 16.55 -51.01 7.16
N GLN A 320 15.54 -50.77 6.34
CA GLN A 320 15.13 -51.60 5.21
C GLN A 320 14.25 -50.76 4.26
N PRO A 321 13.86 -51.24 3.06
CA PRO A 321 12.93 -50.49 2.21
C PRO A 321 11.65 -50.11 2.97
N GLY A 322 11.29 -48.83 2.96
CA GLY A 322 10.18 -48.28 3.74
C GLY A 322 10.48 -47.99 5.22
N VAL A 323 11.70 -48.25 5.69
CA VAL A 323 12.15 -47.91 7.05
C VAL A 323 13.49 -47.18 7.00
N PHE A 324 13.46 -45.89 7.30
CA PHE A 324 14.65 -45.09 7.53
C PHE A 324 14.97 -45.03 9.03
N VAL A 325 16.26 -45.14 9.36
CA VAL A 325 16.73 -45.03 10.75
C VAL A 325 17.94 -44.10 10.78
N SER A 326 17.83 -42.96 11.47
CA SER A 326 18.95 -42.07 11.74
C SER A 326 19.50 -42.31 13.14
N ARG A 327 20.80 -42.63 13.22
CA ARG A 327 21.57 -42.85 14.46
C ARG A 327 22.89 -42.09 14.46
N ALA A 328 23.10 -41.23 13.46
CA ALA A 328 24.38 -40.56 13.25
C ALA A 328 24.63 -39.46 14.30
N ASP A 329 23.55 -38.88 14.84
CA ASP A 329 23.62 -37.79 15.82
C ASP A 329 23.65 -38.33 17.26
N PRO A 330 24.48 -37.76 18.15
CA PRO A 330 24.57 -38.20 19.54
C PRO A 330 23.32 -37.91 20.38
N HIS A 331 22.49 -36.93 20.02
CA HIS A 331 21.38 -36.46 20.87
C HIS A 331 19.99 -36.93 20.42
N TYR A 332 19.88 -37.60 19.28
CA TYR A 332 18.60 -38.17 18.85
C TYR A 332 18.73 -39.48 18.07
N VAL A 333 17.63 -40.22 18.01
CA VAL A 333 17.42 -41.33 17.09
C VAL A 333 16.05 -41.16 16.44
N ILE A 334 16.01 -41.22 15.11
CA ILE A 334 14.76 -41.11 14.33
C ILE A 334 14.50 -42.43 13.62
N TYR A 335 13.26 -42.91 13.72
CA TYR A 335 12.72 -43.99 12.89
C TYR A 335 11.61 -43.41 12.03
N SER A 336 11.71 -43.51 10.70
CA SER A 336 10.62 -43.16 9.78
C SER A 336 10.16 -44.42 9.07
N ILE A 337 8.90 -44.80 9.28
CA ILE A 337 8.34 -46.09 8.89
C ILE A 337 7.13 -45.86 8.00
N ASP A 338 7.19 -46.34 6.77
CA ASP A 338 6.07 -46.36 5.84
C ASP A 338 5.14 -47.54 6.17
N ARG A 339 3.83 -47.26 6.23
CA ARG A 339 2.75 -48.21 6.53
C ARG A 339 3.05 -49.07 7.77
N PRO A 340 3.26 -48.43 8.94
CA PRO A 340 3.53 -49.15 10.17
C PRO A 340 2.39 -50.10 10.53
N GLN A 341 2.72 -51.25 11.14
CA GLN A 341 1.71 -52.14 11.71
C GLN A 341 0.92 -51.43 12.82
N PRO A 342 -0.43 -51.50 12.83
CA PRO A 342 -1.21 -50.99 13.94
C PRO A 342 -0.99 -51.83 15.20
N GLY A 343 -1.03 -51.19 16.37
CA GLY A 343 -0.85 -51.85 17.66
C GLY A 343 0.07 -51.09 18.62
N SER A 344 0.51 -51.80 19.66
CA SER A 344 1.42 -51.25 20.67
C SER A 344 2.86 -51.43 20.23
N TRP A 345 3.55 -50.33 19.98
CA TRP A 345 4.99 -50.28 19.71
C TRP A 345 5.74 -50.05 21.01
N VAL A 346 7.01 -50.46 21.08
CA VAL A 346 7.83 -50.31 22.30
C VAL A 346 9.16 -49.64 21.97
N VAL A 347 9.44 -48.53 22.64
CA VAL A 347 10.78 -47.91 22.65
C VAL A 347 11.55 -48.50 23.82
N ASN A 348 12.71 -49.08 23.52
CA ASN A 348 13.65 -49.59 24.52
C ASN A 348 14.90 -48.71 24.52
N VAL A 349 15.22 -48.15 25.68
CA VAL A 349 16.36 -47.27 25.89
C VAL A 349 17.32 -47.93 26.87
N ASN A 350 18.58 -48.10 26.50
CA ASN A 350 19.60 -48.73 27.32
C ASN A 350 20.80 -47.78 27.51
N GLY A 351 21.24 -47.59 28.76
CA GLY A 351 22.33 -46.70 29.12
C GLY A 351 22.04 -45.93 30.41
N SER A 352 22.49 -44.68 30.46
CA SER A 352 22.27 -43.77 31.59
C SER A 352 21.86 -42.39 31.07
N GLY A 353 21.05 -41.65 31.82
CA GLY A 353 20.67 -40.28 31.48
C GLY A 353 19.16 -40.12 31.41
N GLN A 354 18.70 -39.29 30.48
CA GLN A 354 17.30 -39.00 30.25
C GLN A 354 16.94 -39.19 28.77
N PHE A 355 15.67 -39.46 28.50
CA PHE A 355 15.14 -39.40 27.16
C PHE A 355 13.71 -38.87 27.15
N LEU A 356 13.29 -38.40 25.98
CA LEU A 356 11.88 -38.17 25.66
C LEU A 356 11.59 -38.72 24.26
N MET A 357 10.33 -39.00 23.97
CA MET A 357 9.92 -39.45 22.64
C MET A 357 8.73 -38.64 22.13
N LYS A 358 8.81 -38.24 20.86
CA LYS A 358 7.71 -37.69 20.08
C LYS A 358 7.40 -38.62 18.92
N SER A 359 6.12 -38.97 18.72
CA SER A 359 5.67 -39.65 17.51
C SER A 359 4.95 -38.66 16.59
N LEU A 360 5.30 -38.70 15.30
CA LEU A 360 4.62 -37.94 14.25
C LEU A 360 3.97 -38.94 13.30
N LYS A 361 2.76 -38.64 12.84
CA LYS A 361 1.98 -39.55 12.00
C LYS A 361 1.43 -38.80 10.79
N THR A 362 1.42 -39.44 9.63
CA THR A 362 0.46 -39.08 8.57
C THR A 362 -0.56 -40.18 8.48
N SER A 363 -1.79 -39.81 8.12
CA SER A 363 -2.89 -40.74 8.00
C SER A 363 -3.48 -40.71 6.61
N SER A 364 -3.97 -41.87 6.16
CA SER A 364 -4.82 -41.97 4.97
C SER A 364 -6.13 -41.18 5.15
N LEU A 365 -6.53 -40.93 6.40
CA LEU A 365 -7.56 -39.97 6.80
C LEU A 365 -6.91 -38.65 7.22
N GLY A 366 -6.75 -37.75 6.26
CA GLY A 366 -6.18 -36.42 6.47
C GLY A 366 -7.23 -35.35 6.71
N LEU A 367 -6.79 -34.18 7.13
CA LEU A 367 -7.58 -32.95 7.09
C LEU A 367 -7.03 -32.07 5.97
N SER A 368 -7.92 -31.41 5.22
CA SER A 368 -7.46 -30.33 4.34
C SER A 368 -6.94 -29.16 5.16
N GLU A 369 -6.22 -28.25 4.50
CA GLU A 369 -5.84 -26.97 5.11
C GLU A 369 -7.05 -26.29 5.78
N LEU A 370 -6.84 -25.73 6.97
CA LEU A 370 -7.89 -25.02 7.71
C LEU A 370 -8.18 -23.71 6.99
N ASN A 371 -9.42 -23.50 6.58
CA ASN A 371 -9.88 -22.21 6.09
C ASN A 371 -10.56 -21.46 7.24
N VAL A 372 -10.00 -20.31 7.62
CA VAL A 372 -10.51 -19.46 8.68
C VAL A 372 -11.03 -18.17 8.05
N THR A 373 -12.31 -17.88 8.27
CA THR A 373 -12.97 -16.69 7.73
C THR A 373 -13.68 -15.92 8.83
N GLN A 374 -13.77 -14.61 8.66
CA GLN A 374 -14.50 -13.73 9.56
C GLN A 374 -15.42 -12.83 8.75
N ALA A 375 -16.58 -12.46 9.31
CA ALA A 375 -17.53 -11.61 8.60
C ALA A 375 -16.86 -10.30 8.16
N ASN A 376 -17.09 -9.91 6.91
CA ASN A 376 -16.55 -8.68 6.29
C ASN A 376 -15.03 -8.63 6.10
N LEU A 377 -14.31 -9.73 6.35
CA LEU A 377 -12.89 -9.89 6.02
C LEU A 377 -12.75 -11.05 5.03
N GLN A 378 -12.35 -10.73 3.79
CA GLN A 378 -11.78 -11.74 2.89
C GLN A 378 -10.38 -12.05 3.39
N VAL A 379 -10.29 -12.99 4.33
CA VAL A 379 -9.04 -13.39 4.97
C VAL A 379 -8.15 -14.04 3.92
N SER A 380 -7.17 -13.32 3.39
CA SER A 380 -5.99 -13.97 2.78
C SER A 380 -5.28 -14.76 3.88
N ALA A 381 -4.43 -15.74 3.52
CA ALA A 381 -3.86 -16.68 4.48
C ALA A 381 -3.20 -16.06 5.74
N GLN A 382 -2.81 -14.78 5.68
CA GLN A 382 -2.19 -14.00 6.77
C GLN A 382 -2.89 -12.68 7.12
N SER A 383 -4.11 -12.42 6.63
CA SER A 383 -4.87 -11.28 7.14
C SER A 383 -5.15 -11.48 8.62
N ALA A 384 -4.84 -10.49 9.46
CA ALA A 384 -5.16 -10.60 10.87
C ALA A 384 -6.69 -10.60 11.05
N LEU A 385 -7.16 -11.51 11.88
CA LEU A 385 -8.54 -11.58 12.32
C LEU A 385 -8.78 -10.49 13.35
N ALA A 386 -9.95 -9.84 13.33
CA ALA A 386 -10.28 -8.85 14.33
C ALA A 386 -10.82 -9.53 15.59
N LEU A 387 -10.23 -9.22 16.73
CA LEU A 387 -10.62 -9.76 18.03
C LEU A 387 -12.05 -9.34 18.40
N GLY A 388 -12.77 -10.17 19.17
CA GLY A 388 -14.17 -9.90 19.56
C GLY A 388 -15.23 -10.36 18.56
N GLN A 389 -14.83 -10.75 17.35
CA GLN A 389 -15.74 -11.14 16.28
C GLN A 389 -15.75 -12.67 16.09
N PRO A 390 -16.89 -13.25 15.68
CA PRO A 390 -16.98 -14.68 15.38
C PRO A 390 -16.18 -15.04 14.13
N ALA A 391 -15.35 -16.07 14.22
CA ALA A 391 -14.65 -16.67 13.10
C ALA A 391 -15.28 -18.03 12.74
N ILE A 392 -15.38 -18.32 11.46
CA ILE A 392 -15.84 -19.61 10.93
C ILE A 392 -14.61 -20.40 10.51
N ILE A 393 -14.47 -21.59 11.09
CA ILE A 393 -13.43 -22.57 10.76
C ILE A 393 -14.04 -23.62 9.83
N ARG A 394 -13.38 -23.89 8.71
CA ARG A 394 -13.77 -24.92 7.74
C ARG A 394 -12.57 -25.82 7.43
N THR A 395 -12.82 -27.11 7.36
CA THR A 395 -11.86 -28.11 6.84
C THR A 395 -12.62 -29.27 6.22
N ASN A 396 -11.96 -30.04 5.35
CA ASN A 396 -12.49 -31.26 4.77
C ASN A 396 -11.78 -32.45 5.41
N LEU A 397 -12.55 -33.46 5.80
CA LEU A 397 -11.98 -34.76 6.12
C LEU A 397 -11.70 -35.48 4.79
N LEU A 398 -10.44 -35.84 4.54
CA LEU A 398 -9.99 -36.42 3.27
C LEU A 398 -9.61 -37.88 3.46
N SER A 399 -10.04 -38.76 2.55
CA SER A 399 -9.51 -40.11 2.39
C SER A 399 -8.83 -40.20 1.04
N HIS A 400 -7.52 -40.47 1.02
CA HIS A 400 -6.74 -40.55 -0.22
C HIS A 400 -6.89 -39.30 -1.13
N GLY A 401 -7.07 -38.12 -0.50
CA GLY A 401 -7.24 -36.83 -1.19
C GLY A 401 -8.69 -36.45 -1.52
N GLU A 402 -9.65 -37.36 -1.36
CA GLU A 402 -11.07 -37.09 -1.64
C GLU A 402 -11.86 -36.79 -0.35
N PRO A 403 -12.76 -35.79 -0.32
CA PRO A 403 -13.61 -35.52 0.83
C PRO A 403 -14.50 -36.70 1.20
N VAL A 404 -14.54 -37.06 2.49
CA VAL A 404 -15.36 -38.15 3.03
C VAL A 404 -16.20 -37.69 4.22
N SER A 405 -17.41 -38.21 4.32
CA SER A 405 -18.29 -38.06 5.51
C SER A 405 -18.35 -39.41 6.21
N ASP A 406 -17.98 -39.45 7.49
CA ASP A 406 -18.03 -40.66 8.32
C ASP A 406 -18.59 -40.29 9.71
N PRO A 407 -19.79 -40.75 10.08
CA PRO A 407 -20.42 -40.40 11.35
C PRO A 407 -19.70 -40.99 12.58
N SER A 408 -18.75 -41.91 12.39
CA SER A 408 -17.92 -42.45 13.47
C SER A 408 -16.73 -41.53 13.81
N ILE A 409 -16.47 -40.54 12.97
CA ILE A 409 -15.38 -39.57 13.13
C ILE A 409 -15.95 -38.25 13.66
N MET A 410 -15.32 -37.73 14.71
CA MET A 410 -15.63 -36.43 15.29
C MET A 410 -14.45 -35.48 15.08
N LEU A 411 -14.73 -34.26 14.66
CA LEU A 411 -13.73 -33.19 14.56
C LEU A 411 -13.91 -32.20 15.70
N ASN A 412 -12.88 -32.14 16.55
CA ASN A 412 -12.79 -31.16 17.62
C ASN A 412 -11.67 -30.17 17.29
N GLY A 413 -11.99 -28.90 17.42
CA GLY A 413 -11.05 -27.81 17.32
C GLY A 413 -10.63 -27.30 18.69
N HIS A 414 -9.39 -26.84 18.78
CA HIS A 414 -8.82 -26.16 19.92
C HIS A 414 -8.12 -24.91 19.39
N ILE A 415 -8.37 -23.76 20.00
CA ILE A 415 -7.59 -22.55 19.76
C ILE A 415 -6.79 -22.23 21.02
N ALA A 416 -5.51 -21.89 20.86
CA ALA A 416 -4.64 -21.51 21.96
C ALA A 416 -3.76 -20.30 21.60
N TYR A 417 -3.56 -19.42 22.58
CA TYR A 417 -2.53 -18.39 22.60
C TYR A 417 -1.62 -18.63 23.80
N ASN A 418 -0.33 -18.62 23.56
CA ASN A 418 0.70 -18.63 24.59
C ASN A 418 1.73 -17.57 24.23
N GLY A 419 1.62 -16.40 24.86
CA GLY A 419 2.48 -15.26 24.58
C GLY A 419 2.79 -14.45 25.83
N THR A 420 3.58 -13.39 25.65
CA THR A 420 4.04 -12.52 26.75
C THR A 420 2.90 -11.78 27.45
N MET A 421 1.74 -11.60 26.80
CA MET A 421 0.56 -10.96 27.38
C MET A 421 -0.36 -11.94 28.15
N GLY A 422 -0.02 -13.22 28.22
CA GLY A 422 -0.76 -14.24 28.96
C GLY A 422 -1.08 -15.49 28.13
N THR A 423 -2.05 -16.26 28.62
CA THR A 423 -2.53 -17.46 27.94
C THR A 423 -4.03 -17.39 27.69
N TYR A 424 -4.47 -17.94 26.57
CA TYR A 424 -5.89 -18.12 26.26
C TYR A 424 -6.08 -19.49 25.61
N SER A 425 -7.16 -20.19 25.93
CA SER A 425 -7.54 -21.39 25.18
C SER A 425 -9.04 -21.62 25.17
N GLN A 426 -9.53 -22.23 24.10
CA GLN A 426 -10.94 -22.56 23.93
C GLN A 426 -11.12 -23.76 22.99
N ASP A 427 -12.00 -24.68 23.38
CA ASP A 427 -12.43 -25.78 22.52
C ASP A 427 -13.67 -25.40 21.70
N PHE A 428 -13.79 -25.95 20.49
CA PHE A 428 -14.96 -25.84 19.63
C PHE A 428 -15.18 -27.13 18.84
N THR A 429 -16.40 -27.38 18.38
CA THR A 429 -16.74 -28.59 17.59
C THR A 429 -17.05 -28.22 16.15
N LEU A 430 -16.61 -29.05 15.21
CA LEU A 430 -16.98 -28.91 13.80
C LEU A 430 -17.97 -30.01 13.40
N ASN A 431 -18.91 -29.68 12.52
CA ASN A 431 -19.87 -30.65 11.98
C ASN A 431 -20.08 -30.44 10.47
N ASP A 432 -20.48 -31.49 9.77
CA ASP A 432 -20.66 -31.50 8.31
C ASP A 432 -22.16 -31.52 7.90
N LYS A 433 -23.06 -31.17 8.83
CA LYS A 433 -24.53 -31.26 8.62
C LYS A 433 -25.03 -30.50 7.39
N ASN A 434 -24.37 -29.38 7.05
CA ASN A 434 -24.77 -28.53 5.94
C ASN A 434 -24.14 -28.95 4.60
N SER A 435 -23.02 -29.68 4.64
CA SER A 435 -22.26 -30.08 3.46
C SER A 435 -21.43 -31.32 3.83
N PRO A 436 -21.94 -32.54 3.54
CA PRO A 436 -21.28 -33.79 3.93
C PRO A 436 -19.81 -33.81 3.50
N GLY A 437 -18.92 -34.14 4.44
CA GLY A 437 -17.46 -34.15 4.25
C GLY A 437 -16.76 -32.80 4.40
N THR A 438 -17.51 -31.69 4.44
CA THR A 438 -17.01 -30.35 4.78
C THR A 438 -17.45 -29.98 6.20
N TYR A 439 -16.50 -30.00 7.13
CA TYR A 439 -16.76 -29.72 8.54
C TYR A 439 -16.62 -28.23 8.81
N MET A 440 -17.63 -27.67 9.48
CA MET A 440 -17.68 -26.25 9.84
C MET A 440 -17.96 -26.07 11.33
N GLY A 441 -17.27 -25.12 11.94
CA GLY A 441 -17.48 -24.67 13.32
C GLY A 441 -17.37 -23.15 13.43
N THR A 442 -17.95 -22.59 14.47
CA THR A 442 -17.81 -21.16 14.81
C THR A 442 -17.02 -21.04 16.10
N MET A 443 -16.09 -20.10 16.11
CA MET A 443 -15.23 -19.77 17.24
C MET A 443 -15.46 -18.32 17.62
N ASN A 444 -15.67 -18.06 18.91
CA ASN A 444 -15.94 -16.72 19.43
C ASN A 444 -14.85 -16.34 20.43
N LEU A 445 -13.92 -15.49 19.99
CA LEU A 445 -12.89 -14.93 20.86
C LEU A 445 -13.42 -13.66 21.51
N PRO A 446 -13.43 -13.57 22.85
CA PRO A 446 -13.97 -12.39 23.53
C PRO A 446 -13.03 -11.20 23.34
N GLU A 447 -13.56 -9.96 23.30
CA GLU A 447 -12.79 -8.71 23.10
C GLU A 447 -11.63 -8.52 24.10
N ASN A 448 -11.67 -9.15 25.28
CA ASN A 448 -10.60 -9.07 26.27
C ASN A 448 -9.51 -10.14 26.12
N ALA A 449 -9.57 -11.00 25.11
CA ALA A 449 -8.49 -11.95 24.83
C ALA A 449 -7.20 -11.21 24.40
N PRO A 450 -6.01 -11.77 24.67
CA PRO A 450 -4.75 -11.17 24.23
C PRO A 450 -4.66 -11.08 22.70
N ALA A 451 -4.10 -9.98 22.17
CA ALA A 451 -3.76 -9.92 20.76
C ALA A 451 -2.47 -10.72 20.43
N GLY A 452 -2.36 -11.25 19.22
CA GLY A 452 -1.16 -11.91 18.67
C GLY A 452 -1.47 -13.19 17.89
N SER A 453 -0.50 -14.12 17.82
CA SER A 453 -0.64 -15.37 17.06
C SER A 453 -1.29 -16.46 17.90
N TYR A 454 -2.36 -17.04 17.36
CA TYR A 454 -3.09 -18.16 17.94
C TYR A 454 -2.88 -19.40 17.08
N ASP A 455 -2.60 -20.53 17.73
CA ASP A 455 -2.61 -21.84 17.07
C ASP A 455 -4.04 -22.38 17.10
N ILE A 456 -4.63 -22.61 15.91
CA ILE A 456 -5.87 -23.36 15.74
C ILE A 456 -5.50 -24.79 15.36
N THR A 457 -5.78 -25.73 16.25
CA THR A 457 -5.61 -27.16 16.02
C THR A 457 -6.96 -27.81 15.81
N VAL A 458 -7.16 -28.49 14.69
CA VAL A 458 -8.33 -29.35 14.48
C VAL A 458 -7.86 -30.80 14.44
N ASN A 459 -8.46 -31.62 15.27
CA ASN A 459 -8.15 -33.03 15.42
C ASN A 459 -9.36 -33.87 15.01
N ALA A 460 -9.11 -34.90 14.19
CA ALA A 460 -10.08 -35.94 13.87
C ALA A 460 -9.89 -37.13 14.80
N TYR A 461 -10.94 -37.54 15.49
CA TYR A 461 -10.96 -38.69 16.39
C TYR A 461 -12.01 -39.70 15.91
N THR A 462 -11.79 -40.99 16.19
CA THR A 462 -12.94 -41.91 16.28
C THR A 462 -13.57 -41.77 17.65
N VAL A 463 -14.85 -42.13 17.77
CA VAL A 463 -15.56 -42.17 19.06
C VAL A 463 -14.90 -43.05 20.14
N SER A 464 -13.94 -43.90 19.80
CA SER A 464 -13.29 -44.85 20.70
C SER A 464 -11.83 -44.55 21.04
N LEU A 465 -11.20 -43.57 20.38
CA LEU A 465 -9.77 -43.29 20.53
C LEU A 465 -9.50 -41.99 21.27
N SER A 466 -8.51 -42.01 22.17
CA SER A 466 -8.00 -40.80 22.82
C SER A 466 -7.04 -40.00 21.94
N ASN A 467 -6.44 -40.65 20.93
CA ASN A 467 -5.40 -40.08 20.08
C ASN A 467 -5.99 -39.66 18.73
N PRO A 468 -5.57 -38.50 18.19
CA PRO A 468 -6.05 -38.04 16.90
C PRO A 468 -5.60 -38.99 15.78
N LEU A 469 -6.51 -39.30 14.87
CA LEU A 469 -6.22 -39.99 13.61
C LEU A 469 -5.44 -39.07 12.67
N GLY A 470 -5.89 -37.82 12.59
CA GLY A 470 -5.29 -36.75 11.81
C GLY A 470 -5.47 -35.42 12.54
N SER A 471 -4.50 -34.53 12.38
CA SER A 471 -4.51 -33.19 12.95
C SER A 471 -4.04 -32.20 11.91
N GLN A 472 -4.65 -31.02 11.93
CA GLN A 472 -4.18 -29.87 11.19
C GLN A 472 -4.02 -28.71 12.16
N VAL A 473 -2.85 -28.07 12.11
CA VAL A 473 -2.58 -26.84 12.85
C VAL A 473 -2.49 -25.70 11.84
N ARG A 474 -3.09 -24.56 12.19
CA ARG A 474 -2.90 -23.31 11.48
C ARG A 474 -2.71 -22.19 12.50
N SER A 475 -1.60 -21.49 12.41
CA SER A 475 -1.38 -20.27 13.18
C SER A 475 -2.13 -19.12 12.47
N VAL A 476 -2.94 -18.39 13.23
CA VAL A 476 -3.66 -17.21 12.75
C VAL A 476 -3.33 -16.03 13.64
N ARG A 477 -3.12 -14.87 13.02
CA ARG A 477 -2.90 -13.64 13.75
C ARG A 477 -4.25 -13.02 14.10
N ILE A 478 -4.45 -12.68 15.36
CA ILE A 478 -5.69 -12.10 15.88
C ILE A 478 -5.33 -10.83 16.59
N GLU A 479 -5.76 -9.69 16.05
CA GLU A 479 -5.34 -8.38 16.51
C GLU A 479 -6.51 -7.54 16.96
N HIS A 480 -6.19 -6.59 17.83
CA HIS A 480 -7.07 -5.47 18.12
C HIS A 480 -6.83 -4.38 17.09
N PHE A 481 -7.78 -4.23 16.17
CA PHE A 481 -7.73 -3.13 15.22
C PHE A 481 -8.41 -1.90 15.81
N PRO A 482 -7.79 -0.71 15.71
CA PRO A 482 -8.49 0.52 16.05
C PRO A 482 -9.77 0.65 15.24
N GLU A 483 -10.90 0.83 15.91
CA GLU A 483 -12.20 0.87 15.28
C GLU A 483 -12.58 2.31 14.93
N PRO A 484 -12.91 2.60 13.67
CA PRO A 484 -13.45 3.90 13.28
C PRO A 484 -14.95 3.94 13.61
N TYR A 485 -15.31 4.92 14.43
CA TYR A 485 -16.69 5.28 14.74
C TYR A 485 -17.06 6.55 14.01
N LEU A 486 -18.30 6.60 13.51
CA LEU A 486 -18.88 7.85 13.02
C LEU A 486 -19.46 8.61 14.21
N LEU A 487 -19.43 9.94 14.16
CA LEU A 487 -20.02 10.77 15.20
C LEU A 487 -21.48 11.08 14.83
N SER A 488 -22.40 10.75 15.75
CA SER A 488 -23.81 11.07 15.60
C SER A 488 -24.05 12.57 15.69
N LEU A 489 -24.89 13.12 14.80
CA LEU A 489 -25.35 14.51 14.92
C LEU A 489 -26.70 14.54 15.66
N PRO A 490 -26.92 15.46 16.61
CA PRO A 490 -26.04 16.56 17.06
C PRO A 490 -25.14 16.21 18.27
N ALA A 491 -25.24 15.00 18.83
CA ALA A 491 -24.59 14.64 20.10
C ALA A 491 -23.05 14.56 20.02
N HIS A 492 -22.48 14.44 18.81
CA HIS A 492 -21.06 14.21 18.54
C HIS A 492 -20.52 12.99 19.30
N GLN A 493 -21.35 11.97 19.48
CA GLN A 493 -20.98 10.73 20.16
C GLN A 493 -20.68 9.64 19.13
N PRO A 494 -19.61 8.85 19.33
CA PRO A 494 -19.31 7.64 18.56
C PRO A 494 -20.53 6.72 18.47
N THR A 495 -20.84 6.24 17.26
CA THR A 495 -21.95 5.31 17.03
C THR A 495 -21.60 4.24 16.01
N THR A 496 -22.10 3.03 16.23
CA THR A 496 -22.12 1.94 15.23
C THR A 496 -23.36 2.00 14.33
N GLY A 497 -24.36 2.80 14.71
CA GLY A 497 -25.61 2.95 13.99
C GLY A 497 -25.48 3.80 12.72
N GLU A 498 -26.58 3.84 11.95
CA GLU A 498 -26.68 4.68 10.76
C GLU A 498 -26.54 6.17 11.12
N VAL A 499 -25.64 6.88 10.43
CA VAL A 499 -25.54 8.34 10.53
C VAL A 499 -26.26 8.98 9.34
N ALA A 500 -27.20 9.89 9.62
CA ALA A 500 -27.94 10.62 8.60
C ALA A 500 -27.28 11.98 8.32
N LEU A 501 -26.97 12.26 7.06
CA LEU A 501 -26.40 13.51 6.59
C LEU A 501 -27.25 14.13 5.48
N SER A 502 -27.24 15.45 5.38
CA SER A 502 -27.82 16.20 4.27
C SER A 502 -26.72 16.85 3.45
N ALA A 503 -26.78 16.73 2.13
CA ALA A 503 -25.92 17.48 1.21
C ALA A 503 -26.78 18.40 0.33
N ILE A 504 -26.32 19.62 0.14
CA ILE A 504 -27.02 20.62 -0.66
C ILE A 504 -26.82 20.30 -2.13
N GLN A 505 -27.93 20.17 -2.85
CA GLN A 505 -27.93 20.06 -4.31
C GLN A 505 -28.34 21.39 -4.93
N TRP A 506 -27.39 22.03 -5.60
CA TRP A 506 -27.65 23.24 -6.36
C TRP A 506 -28.42 22.96 -7.65
N ASP A 507 -29.11 23.99 -8.14
CA ASP A 507 -29.72 24.00 -9.48
C ASP A 507 -28.73 23.47 -10.55
N PRO A 508 -29.17 22.60 -11.48
CA PRO A 508 -28.29 22.01 -12.48
C PRO A 508 -27.51 23.03 -13.32
N VAL A 509 -28.06 24.22 -13.58
CA VAL A 509 -27.40 25.27 -14.37
C VAL A 509 -26.28 25.92 -13.55
N LEU A 510 -26.54 26.27 -12.29
CA LEU A 510 -25.50 26.79 -11.38
C LEU A 510 -24.38 25.77 -11.21
N ARG A 511 -24.73 24.49 -10.99
CA ARG A 511 -23.76 23.40 -10.89
C ARG A 511 -22.90 23.29 -12.14
N THR A 512 -23.51 23.31 -13.32
CA THR A 512 -22.79 23.23 -14.59
C THR A 512 -21.86 24.42 -14.77
N LEU A 513 -22.35 25.63 -14.53
CA LEU A 513 -21.58 26.87 -14.67
C LEU A 513 -20.33 26.87 -13.79
N TYR A 514 -20.48 26.53 -12.51
CA TYR A 514 -19.38 26.57 -11.55
C TYR A 514 -18.50 25.32 -11.54
N SER A 515 -18.94 24.23 -12.19
CA SER A 515 -18.08 23.04 -12.40
C SER A 515 -17.01 23.25 -13.48
N LEU A 516 -17.09 24.32 -14.27
CA LEU A 516 -16.09 24.64 -15.28
C LEU A 516 -14.76 25.04 -14.62
N PRO A 517 -13.59 24.57 -15.11
CA PRO A 517 -12.29 24.85 -14.49
C PRO A 517 -12.01 26.34 -14.24
N LEU A 518 -12.42 27.21 -15.19
CA LEU A 518 -12.24 28.66 -15.10
C LEU A 518 -13.24 29.36 -14.17
N ALA A 519 -14.31 28.68 -13.74
CA ALA A 519 -15.37 29.24 -12.91
C ALA A 519 -15.36 28.69 -11.47
N ASN A 520 -14.70 27.57 -11.21
CA ASN A 520 -14.69 26.95 -9.88
C ASN A 520 -14.17 27.90 -8.79
N TRP A 521 -13.12 28.68 -9.07
CA TRP A 521 -12.58 29.66 -8.12
C TRP A 521 -13.54 30.81 -7.80
N LEU A 522 -14.53 31.09 -8.67
CA LEU A 522 -15.57 32.10 -8.47
C LEU A 522 -16.75 31.58 -7.65
N SER A 523 -16.86 30.27 -7.43
CA SER A 523 -18.05 29.64 -6.82
C SER A 523 -18.23 29.96 -5.33
N SER A 524 -17.14 30.28 -4.63
CA SER A 524 -17.14 30.47 -3.17
C SER A 524 -18.14 31.53 -2.70
N TRP A 525 -18.23 32.68 -3.38
CA TRP A 525 -19.15 33.74 -2.97
C TRP A 525 -20.62 33.47 -3.35
N PRO A 526 -20.97 33.18 -4.62
CA PRO A 526 -22.33 32.83 -5.01
C PRO A 526 -22.92 31.67 -4.21
N LEU A 527 -22.10 30.64 -3.95
CA LEU A 527 -22.54 29.44 -3.25
C LEU A 527 -22.34 29.52 -1.73
N GLN A 528 -22.08 30.70 -1.17
CA GLN A 528 -21.96 30.91 0.28
C GLN A 528 -20.96 29.95 0.96
N HIS A 529 -19.83 29.70 0.29
CA HIS A 529 -18.78 28.76 0.68
C HIS A 529 -19.16 27.27 0.65
N PHE A 530 -20.36 26.91 0.21
CA PHE A 530 -20.68 25.52 -0.11
C PHE A 530 -20.03 25.09 -1.43
N SER A 531 -19.72 23.80 -1.53
CA SER A 531 -19.21 23.20 -2.75
C SER A 531 -20.24 23.23 -3.88
N VAL A 532 -19.76 23.35 -5.12
CA VAL A 532 -20.56 23.23 -6.35
C VAL A 532 -21.14 21.83 -6.50
N GLN A 533 -20.34 20.81 -6.18
CA GLN A 533 -20.79 19.42 -6.13
C GLN A 533 -21.40 19.16 -4.76
N PRO A 534 -22.48 18.36 -4.66
CA PRO A 534 -23.05 17.99 -3.37
C PRO A 534 -22.00 17.26 -2.53
N THR A 535 -21.55 17.91 -1.47
CA THR A 535 -20.60 17.34 -0.51
C THR A 535 -21.27 17.19 0.84
N ALA A 536 -21.07 16.04 1.47
CA ALA A 536 -21.39 15.83 2.88
C ALA A 536 -20.07 15.66 3.63
N ASP A 537 -19.96 16.29 4.80
CA ASP A 537 -18.80 16.10 5.66
C ASP A 537 -19.19 15.13 6.78
N LEU A 538 -18.48 14.01 6.86
CA LEU A 538 -18.73 12.96 7.82
C LEU A 538 -17.59 12.93 8.83
N THR A 539 -17.90 13.30 10.08
CA THR A 539 -16.95 13.28 11.18
C THR A 539 -16.93 11.93 11.88
N GLY A 540 -15.75 11.54 12.35
CA GLY A 540 -15.52 10.28 13.04
C GLY A 540 -14.40 10.37 14.07
N GLN A 541 -14.28 9.32 14.86
CA GLN A 541 -13.13 9.11 15.72
C GLN A 541 -12.71 7.64 15.69
N VAL A 542 -11.42 7.40 15.79
CA VAL A 542 -10.85 6.08 15.97
C VAL A 542 -10.81 5.79 17.46
N GLU A 543 -11.29 4.60 17.84
CA GLU A 543 -11.20 4.11 19.20
C GLU A 543 -10.40 2.82 19.27
N LEU A 544 -9.67 2.64 20.36
CA LEU A 544 -9.05 1.37 20.73
C LEU A 544 -9.43 1.12 22.20
N TYR A 545 -9.98 -0.06 22.49
CA TYR A 545 -10.53 -0.37 23.82
C TYR A 545 -11.56 0.66 24.31
N GLN A 546 -12.44 1.13 23.42
CA GLN A 546 -13.48 2.12 23.71
C GLN A 546 -12.93 3.48 24.20
N GLN A 547 -11.67 3.78 23.88
CA GLN A 547 -11.02 5.06 24.17
C GLN A 547 -10.52 5.70 22.86
N PRO A 548 -10.58 7.04 22.73
CA PRO A 548 -10.00 7.72 21.57
C PRO A 548 -8.54 7.32 21.35
N TYR A 549 -8.21 6.93 20.12
CA TYR A 549 -6.91 6.38 19.77
C TYR A 549 -6.20 7.24 18.72
N SER A 550 -5.12 7.92 19.12
CA SER A 550 -4.40 8.86 18.25
C SER A 550 -3.30 8.24 17.38
N GLY A 551 -2.90 7.00 17.65
CA GLY A 551 -1.85 6.30 16.89
C GLY A 551 -2.34 5.64 15.60
N GLY A 552 -3.64 5.75 15.30
CA GLY A 552 -4.27 5.05 14.20
C GLY A 552 -4.13 5.78 12.87
N GLU A 553 -3.87 5.04 11.79
CA GLU A 553 -4.06 5.53 10.42
C GLU A 553 -5.37 4.98 9.88
N VAL A 554 -6.18 5.86 9.30
CA VAL A 554 -7.48 5.54 8.71
C VAL A 554 -7.45 5.82 7.22
N ARG A 555 -7.90 4.85 6.43
CA ARG A 555 -8.28 5.03 5.03
C ARG A 555 -9.74 4.67 4.90
N ALA A 556 -10.42 5.23 3.91
CA ALA A 556 -11.84 4.97 3.70
C ALA A 556 -12.14 4.83 2.22
N GLU A 557 -13.06 3.94 1.91
CA GLU A 557 -13.70 3.80 0.60
C GLU A 557 -15.21 3.94 0.77
N LEU A 558 -15.88 4.50 -0.24
CA LEU A 558 -17.32 4.74 -0.24
C LEU A 558 -17.98 3.89 -1.33
N LEU A 559 -18.89 3.02 -0.91
CA LEU A 559 -19.76 2.26 -1.79
C LEU A 559 -21.12 2.95 -1.89
N ALA A 560 -21.44 3.48 -3.07
CA ALA A 560 -22.69 4.18 -3.29
C ALA A 560 -23.90 3.23 -3.40
N PRO A 561 -25.13 3.71 -3.17
CA PRO A 561 -26.33 2.88 -3.17
C PRO A 561 -26.53 2.14 -4.51
N GLY A 562 -26.39 0.82 -4.52
CA GLY A 562 -26.54 0.00 -5.74
C GLY A 562 -25.32 -0.04 -6.65
N GLU A 563 -24.17 0.48 -6.21
CA GLU A 563 -22.88 0.21 -6.84
C GLU A 563 -22.20 -1.00 -6.19
N HIS A 564 -21.30 -1.64 -6.94
CA HIS A 564 -20.50 -2.79 -6.48
C HIS A 564 -19.02 -2.46 -6.31
N VAL A 565 -18.60 -1.28 -6.77
CA VAL A 565 -17.20 -0.82 -6.73
C VAL A 565 -17.13 0.32 -5.73
N ALA A 566 -16.28 0.18 -4.71
CA ALA A 566 -16.03 1.24 -3.76
C ALA A 566 -15.08 2.29 -4.37
N THR A 567 -15.28 3.55 -3.99
CA THR A 567 -14.45 4.68 -4.45
C THR A 567 -13.62 5.21 -3.29
N PRO A 568 -12.30 5.44 -3.45
CA PRO A 568 -11.46 5.91 -2.35
C PRO A 568 -11.90 7.31 -1.92
N VAL A 569 -11.96 7.52 -0.60
CA VAL A 569 -12.29 8.80 0.04
C VAL A 569 -11.07 9.35 0.74
N ASN A 570 -10.85 10.66 0.60
CA ASN A 570 -9.78 11.33 1.34
C ASN A 570 -10.15 11.38 2.83
N VAL A 571 -9.28 10.85 3.69
CA VAL A 571 -9.43 10.94 5.14
C VAL A 571 -8.57 12.06 5.66
N ILE A 572 -9.18 13.05 6.30
CA ILE A 572 -8.46 14.17 6.92
C ILE A 572 -8.34 13.89 8.41
N ASN A 573 -7.12 13.62 8.87
CA ASN A 573 -6.81 13.39 10.28
C ASN A 573 -6.74 14.73 11.04
N GLU A 574 -7.60 14.90 12.03
CA GLU A 574 -7.69 16.11 12.86
C GLU A 574 -6.82 16.04 14.13
N GLY A 575 -6.14 14.91 14.35
CA GLY A 575 -5.39 14.62 15.57
C GLY A 575 -6.28 14.04 16.67
N GLY A 576 -5.64 13.48 17.71
CA GLY A 576 -6.35 12.88 18.85
C GLY A 576 -7.26 11.70 18.49
N GLY A 577 -7.03 11.06 17.34
CA GLY A 577 -7.87 9.98 16.82
C GLY A 577 -9.10 10.46 16.04
N ARG A 578 -9.34 11.77 15.94
CA ARG A 578 -10.46 12.32 15.17
C ARG A 578 -10.13 12.44 13.70
N PHE A 579 -11.15 12.26 12.87
CA PHE A 579 -11.05 12.44 11.43
C PHE A 579 -12.35 12.98 10.85
N HIS A 580 -12.26 13.55 9.65
CA HIS A 580 -13.44 13.82 8.84
C HIS A 580 -13.24 13.38 7.38
N LEU A 581 -14.36 13.11 6.72
CA LEU A 581 -14.44 12.54 5.39
C LEU A 581 -15.31 13.45 4.51
N PRO A 582 -14.70 14.29 3.65
CA PRO A 582 -15.45 15.01 2.63
C PRO A 582 -15.95 14.04 1.55
N LEU A 583 -17.23 13.67 1.64
CA LEU A 583 -17.87 12.75 0.69
C LEU A 583 -18.42 13.52 -0.51
N SER A 584 -18.07 13.10 -1.72
CA SER A 584 -18.73 13.58 -2.96
C SER A 584 -19.95 12.72 -3.26
N VAL A 585 -21.14 13.32 -3.31
CA VAL A 585 -22.41 12.60 -3.30
C VAL A 585 -23.15 12.81 -4.62
N ALA A 586 -23.39 11.73 -5.37
CA ALA A 586 -24.10 11.79 -6.65
C ALA A 586 -25.62 11.61 -6.53
N ARG A 587 -26.10 10.91 -5.48
CA ARG A 587 -27.51 10.56 -5.29
C ARG A 587 -27.86 10.38 -3.81
N SER A 588 -29.12 10.54 -3.44
CA SER A 588 -29.60 10.18 -2.10
C SER A 588 -29.62 8.66 -1.92
N GLY A 589 -29.36 8.17 -0.71
CA GLY A 589 -29.50 6.76 -0.37
C GLY A 589 -28.63 6.32 0.80
N LEU A 590 -28.57 5.01 1.01
CA LEU A 590 -27.73 4.36 2.03
C LEU A 590 -26.37 4.01 1.41
N TYR A 591 -25.33 4.68 1.88
CA TYR A 591 -23.94 4.48 1.51
C TYR A 591 -23.25 3.59 2.55
N THR A 592 -22.39 2.69 2.08
CA THR A 592 -21.49 1.93 2.95
C THR A 592 -20.11 2.56 2.91
N VAL A 593 -19.60 3.01 4.05
CA VAL A 593 -18.21 3.45 4.22
C VAL A 593 -17.40 2.25 4.68
N VAL A 594 -16.44 1.82 3.88
CA VAL A 594 -15.49 0.76 4.20
C VAL A 594 -14.23 1.44 4.72
N PHE A 595 -14.00 1.33 6.01
CA PHE A 595 -12.78 1.84 6.64
C PHE A 595 -11.70 0.77 6.65
N HIS A 596 -10.47 1.20 6.40
CA HIS A 596 -9.27 0.43 6.64
C HIS A 596 -8.46 1.14 7.72
N THR A 597 -8.25 0.49 8.86
CA THR A 597 -7.56 1.09 10.02
C THR A 597 -6.37 0.25 10.44
N ARG A 598 -5.22 0.90 10.68
CA ARG A 598 -4.06 0.26 11.29
C ARG A 598 -3.66 0.96 12.57
N GLY A 599 -3.24 0.19 13.56
CA GLY A 599 -2.69 0.70 14.82
C GLY A 599 -1.18 0.93 14.73
N SER A 600 -0.58 1.15 15.90
CA SER A 600 0.88 1.10 16.01
C SER A 600 1.41 -0.30 15.70
N PHE A 601 2.72 -0.44 15.47
CA PHE A 601 3.31 -1.77 15.23
C PHE A 601 3.07 -2.73 16.40
N ALA A 602 3.06 -2.23 17.64
CA ALA A 602 2.80 -3.06 18.81
C ALA A 602 1.35 -3.58 18.89
N GLU A 603 0.42 -2.95 18.16
CA GLU A 603 -1.01 -3.29 18.22
C GLU A 603 -1.51 -4.07 17.01
N SER A 604 -1.03 -3.75 15.81
CA SER A 604 -1.50 -4.42 14.58
C SER A 604 -0.36 -4.88 13.68
N TYR A 605 0.90 -4.76 14.11
CA TYR A 605 2.08 -5.09 13.31
C TYR A 605 2.11 -4.41 11.92
N GLY A 606 1.43 -3.27 11.77
CA GLY A 606 1.31 -2.52 10.52
C GLY A 606 0.18 -2.98 9.58
N ASP A 607 -0.63 -3.96 9.98
CA ASP A 607 -1.78 -4.44 9.21
C ASP A 607 -3.00 -3.54 9.35
N PHE A 608 -3.80 -3.50 8.29
CA PHE A 608 -5.08 -2.81 8.26
C PHE A 608 -6.23 -3.79 8.55
N GLY A 609 -7.01 -3.51 9.58
CA GLY A 609 -8.34 -4.08 9.79
C GLY A 609 -9.34 -3.41 8.85
N THR A 610 -10.44 -4.09 8.53
CA THR A 610 -11.51 -3.53 7.69
C THR A 610 -12.83 -3.51 8.43
N ILE A 611 -13.47 -2.36 8.50
CA ILE A 611 -14.72 -2.13 9.23
C ILE A 611 -15.70 -1.36 8.35
N GLN A 612 -16.94 -1.82 8.28
CA GLN A 612 -17.98 -1.15 7.51
C GLN A 612 -18.91 -0.33 8.42
N ARG A 613 -19.28 0.86 7.97
CA ARG A 613 -20.29 1.73 8.61
C ARG A 613 -21.30 2.21 7.57
N GLN A 614 -22.52 2.47 8.02
CA GLN A 614 -23.63 2.86 7.14
C GLN A 614 -23.95 4.35 7.33
N VAL A 615 -24.13 5.05 6.22
CA VAL A 615 -24.43 6.49 6.20
C VAL A 615 -25.59 6.74 5.25
N ARG A 616 -26.67 7.33 5.74
CA ARG A 616 -27.77 7.75 4.88
C ARG A 616 -27.57 9.20 4.47
N ILE A 617 -27.35 9.42 3.19
CA ILE A 617 -27.19 10.76 2.65
C ILE A 617 -28.47 11.16 1.93
N THR A 618 -29.02 12.32 2.30
CA THR A 618 -30.17 12.94 1.64
C THR A 618 -29.72 14.18 0.89
N LEU A 619 -29.84 14.16 -0.43
CA LEU A 619 -29.69 15.38 -1.25
C LEU A 619 -30.92 16.25 -1.02
N THR A 620 -30.69 17.41 -0.41
CA THR A 620 -31.71 18.44 -0.23
C THR A 620 -31.46 19.55 -1.25
N PRO A 621 -32.46 19.96 -2.04
CA PRO A 621 -32.29 21.13 -2.91
C PRO A 621 -31.90 22.34 -2.07
N ALA A 622 -31.06 23.22 -2.62
CA ALA A 622 -30.76 24.50 -2.01
C ALA A 622 -32.07 25.25 -1.71
N ASN A 623 -32.16 25.91 -0.56
CA ASN A 623 -33.37 26.64 -0.23
C ASN A 623 -33.54 27.82 -1.21
N TRP A 624 -34.78 28.26 -1.41
CA TRP A 624 -35.07 29.35 -2.37
C TRP A 624 -34.22 30.60 -2.12
N THR A 625 -33.95 30.95 -0.85
CA THR A 625 -33.11 32.10 -0.51
C THR A 625 -31.64 31.94 -0.90
N GLN A 626 -31.09 30.73 -0.80
CA GLN A 626 -29.74 30.38 -1.24
C GLN A 626 -29.64 30.41 -2.76
N GLU A 627 -30.60 29.83 -3.47
CA GLU A 627 -30.63 29.85 -4.94
C GLU A 627 -30.77 31.27 -5.48
N LEU A 628 -31.69 32.07 -4.92
CA LEU A 628 -31.88 33.46 -5.33
C LEU A 628 -30.61 34.28 -5.13
N PHE A 629 -29.92 34.11 -3.99
CA PHE A 629 -28.65 34.75 -3.72
C PHE A 629 -27.56 34.32 -4.71
N ALA A 630 -27.43 33.00 -4.94
CA ALA A 630 -26.47 32.46 -5.89
C ALA A 630 -26.69 33.03 -7.30
N TRP A 631 -27.94 33.03 -7.78
CA TRP A 631 -28.31 33.61 -9.07
C TRP A 631 -28.06 35.11 -9.15
N PHE A 632 -28.34 35.85 -8.09
CA PHE A 632 -28.07 37.29 -8.03
C PHE A 632 -26.57 37.60 -8.16
N VAL A 633 -25.72 36.92 -7.38
CA VAL A 633 -24.26 37.09 -7.46
C VAL A 633 -23.73 36.61 -8.82
N THR A 634 -24.26 35.51 -9.35
CA THR A 634 -23.93 35.01 -10.70
C THR A 634 -24.25 36.05 -11.78
N ALA A 635 -25.44 36.67 -11.72
CA ALA A 635 -25.84 37.73 -12.65
C ALA A 635 -24.94 38.97 -12.52
N LEU A 636 -24.54 39.33 -11.30
CA LEU A 636 -23.60 40.41 -11.04
C LEU A 636 -22.22 40.12 -11.67
N TYR A 637 -21.71 38.88 -11.54
CA TYR A 637 -20.49 38.47 -12.24
C TYR A 637 -20.62 38.58 -13.76
N GLY A 638 -21.75 38.14 -14.32
CA GLY A 638 -22.03 38.30 -15.75
C GLY A 638 -22.03 39.76 -16.19
N LEU A 639 -22.62 40.65 -15.38
CA LEU A 639 -22.61 42.10 -15.64
C LEU A 639 -21.20 42.70 -15.54
N LEU A 640 -20.42 42.33 -14.53
CA LEU A 640 -19.04 42.79 -14.37
C LEU A 640 -18.15 42.30 -15.52
N LEU A 641 -18.31 41.04 -15.94
CA LEU A 641 -17.61 40.50 -17.11
C LEU A 641 -18.00 41.24 -18.39
N LEU A 642 -19.29 41.55 -18.59
CA LEU A 642 -19.74 42.36 -19.72
C LEU A 642 -19.11 43.76 -19.69
N ILE A 643 -19.09 44.43 -18.53
CA ILE A 643 -18.46 45.74 -18.35
C ILE A 643 -16.95 45.64 -18.64
N LEU A 644 -16.27 44.61 -18.14
CA LEU A 644 -14.86 44.37 -18.40
C LEU A 644 -14.59 44.13 -19.88
N LEU A 645 -15.39 43.32 -20.57
CA LEU A 645 -15.27 43.10 -22.01
C LEU A 645 -15.52 44.39 -22.80
N LEU A 646 -16.49 45.21 -22.39
CA LEU A 646 -16.72 46.54 -22.97
C LEU A 646 -15.56 47.50 -22.70
N PHE A 647 -14.93 47.42 -21.52
CA PHE A 647 -13.76 48.22 -21.16
C PHE A 647 -12.50 47.78 -21.92
N ILE A 648 -12.23 46.48 -22.01
CA ILE A 648 -11.16 45.91 -22.84
C ILE A 648 -11.37 46.33 -24.30
N ARG A 649 -12.60 46.18 -24.82
CA ARG A 649 -12.97 46.64 -26.15
C ARG A 649 -12.74 48.14 -26.32
N PHE A 650 -13.07 48.93 -25.31
CA PHE A 650 -12.83 50.37 -25.28
C PHE A 650 -11.34 50.72 -25.37
N CYS A 651 -10.48 50.02 -24.63
CA CYS A 651 -9.03 50.22 -24.62
C CYS A 651 -8.32 49.68 -25.88
N VAL A 652 -8.77 48.56 -26.43
CA VAL A 652 -8.12 47.89 -27.57
C VAL A 652 -8.49 48.52 -28.91
N LEU A 653 -9.73 49.02 -29.04
CA LEU A 653 -10.16 49.67 -30.27
C LEU A 653 -9.66 51.11 -30.32
N PRO A 654 -9.16 51.58 -31.48
CA PRO A 654 -8.61 52.92 -31.62
C PRO A 654 -9.68 53.98 -31.35
N HIS A 655 -9.32 55.00 -30.57
CA HIS A 655 -10.15 56.18 -30.42
C HIS A 655 -10.07 57.07 -31.67
N PRO A 656 -11.04 57.98 -31.91
CA PRO A 656 -10.97 58.90 -33.03
C PRO A 656 -9.71 59.75 -32.94
N PHE A 657 -8.91 59.70 -34.00
CA PHE A 657 -7.66 60.45 -34.17
C PHE A 657 -7.67 61.13 -35.54
N GLY A 658 -6.77 62.09 -35.75
CA GLY A 658 -6.72 62.88 -36.98
C GLY A 658 -7.70 64.06 -37.01
N GLU A 659 -7.77 64.71 -38.16
CA GLU A 659 -8.61 65.89 -38.40
C GLU A 659 -9.16 65.93 -39.83
N ALA A 660 -10.34 66.52 -40.01
CA ALA A 660 -10.87 66.89 -41.32
C ALA A 660 -10.69 68.40 -41.51
N ARG A 661 -9.96 68.80 -42.55
CA ARG A 661 -9.79 70.21 -42.93
C ARG A 661 -10.81 70.55 -44.01
N ALA A 662 -11.66 71.53 -43.73
CA ALA A 662 -12.67 72.02 -44.66
C ALA A 662 -12.11 73.21 -45.45
N SER A 663 -12.24 73.17 -46.77
CA SER A 663 -11.91 74.27 -47.68
C SER A 663 -13.01 74.48 -48.72
N ARG A 664 -13.18 75.71 -49.18
CA ARG A 664 -14.07 76.09 -50.30
C ARG A 664 -13.26 77.01 -51.20
N GLU A 665 -13.28 76.78 -52.51
CA GLU A 665 -12.46 77.55 -53.47
C GLU A 665 -10.94 77.53 -53.14
N GLY A 666 -10.47 76.49 -52.45
CA GLY A 666 -9.10 76.39 -51.96
C GLY A 666 -8.80 77.23 -50.70
N GLU A 667 -9.72 78.07 -50.23
CA GLU A 667 -9.59 78.81 -48.99
C GLU A 667 -9.98 77.93 -47.78
N TYR A 668 -9.15 77.96 -46.74
CA TYR A 668 -9.37 77.17 -45.52
C TYR A 668 -10.48 77.80 -44.66
N ILE A 669 -11.58 77.06 -44.46
CA ILE A 669 -12.72 77.53 -43.66
C ILE A 669 -12.61 77.06 -42.20
N GLY A 670 -11.92 75.93 -41.96
CA GLY A 670 -11.72 75.42 -40.61
C GLY A 670 -11.24 73.97 -40.58
N SER A 671 -10.95 73.47 -39.39
CA SER A 671 -10.60 72.07 -39.18
C SER A 671 -11.35 71.48 -38.00
N VAL A 672 -11.80 70.25 -38.17
CA VAL A 672 -12.46 69.44 -37.15
C VAL A 672 -11.51 68.37 -36.68
N ARG A 673 -11.08 68.43 -35.42
CA ARG A 673 -10.29 67.36 -34.81
C ARG A 673 -11.19 66.25 -34.28
N PHE A 674 -11.02 65.04 -34.79
CA PHE A 674 -11.90 63.92 -34.46
C PHE A 674 -11.81 63.51 -32.98
N ASN A 675 -10.66 63.73 -32.34
CA ASN A 675 -10.47 63.44 -30.91
C ASN A 675 -11.28 64.37 -29.97
N ARG A 676 -11.70 65.55 -30.45
CA ARG A 676 -12.52 66.52 -29.70
C ARG A 676 -14.03 66.38 -29.95
N ALA A 677 -14.43 65.45 -30.80
CA ALA A 677 -15.82 65.24 -31.14
C ALA A 677 -16.67 64.84 -29.92
N ARG A 678 -17.84 65.48 -29.77
CA ARG A 678 -18.75 65.22 -28.64
C ARG A 678 -19.54 63.94 -28.90
N ARG A 679 -19.15 62.86 -28.21
CA ARG A 679 -19.83 61.55 -28.28
C ARG A 679 -20.52 61.25 -26.95
N GLY A 680 -21.72 60.69 -27.02
CA GLY A 680 -22.39 60.18 -25.82
C GLY A 680 -21.57 59.06 -25.15
N PRO A 681 -21.65 58.91 -23.82
CA PRO A 681 -20.83 57.94 -23.08
C PRO A 681 -21.06 56.49 -23.55
N PHE A 682 -22.30 56.11 -23.86
CA PHE A 682 -22.61 54.77 -24.39
C PHE A 682 -22.02 54.52 -25.78
N GLN A 683 -22.07 55.51 -26.67
CA GLN A 683 -21.46 55.37 -28.00
C GLN A 683 -19.93 55.27 -27.88
N ARG A 684 -19.34 56.07 -26.99
CA ARG A 684 -17.91 56.06 -26.70
C ARG A 684 -17.46 54.69 -26.18
N LEU A 685 -18.25 54.03 -25.33
CA LEU A 685 -17.94 52.71 -24.77
C LEU A 685 -18.18 51.56 -25.77
N LEU A 686 -19.36 51.50 -26.42
CA LEU A 686 -19.74 50.37 -27.28
C LEU A 686 -19.01 50.37 -28.63
N ARG A 687 -18.74 51.57 -29.17
CA ARG A 687 -18.21 51.79 -30.51
C ARG A 687 -17.11 52.88 -30.47
N PRO A 688 -16.02 52.66 -29.70
CA PRO A 688 -14.96 53.66 -29.49
C PRO A 688 -14.29 54.12 -30.78
N ASN A 689 -14.27 53.27 -31.82
CA ASN A 689 -13.65 53.52 -33.12
C ASN A 689 -14.63 54.03 -34.17
N LEU A 690 -15.86 54.41 -33.81
CA LEU A 690 -16.82 54.99 -34.73
C LEU A 690 -17.14 56.44 -34.34
N LEU A 691 -17.18 57.32 -35.32
CA LEU A 691 -17.55 58.72 -35.16
C LEU A 691 -18.51 59.13 -36.25
N ARG A 692 -19.68 59.67 -35.89
CA ARG A 692 -20.59 60.26 -36.86
C ARG A 692 -20.13 61.69 -37.18
N SER A 693 -20.20 62.07 -38.45
CA SER A 693 -19.92 63.42 -38.95
C SER A 693 -20.56 64.52 -38.10
N LEU A 694 -21.84 64.39 -37.77
CA LEU A 694 -22.56 65.34 -36.92
C LEU A 694 -21.89 65.56 -35.56
N HIS A 695 -21.35 64.49 -34.94
CA HIS A 695 -20.67 64.58 -33.64
C HIS A 695 -19.29 65.25 -33.74
N ALA A 696 -18.70 65.25 -34.94
CA ALA A 696 -17.47 65.97 -35.23
C ALA A 696 -17.74 67.47 -35.52
N GLY A 697 -19.01 67.88 -35.69
CA GLY A 697 -19.33 69.24 -36.17
C GLY A 697 -19.27 69.38 -37.69
N MET A 698 -19.28 68.25 -38.40
CA MET A 698 -19.44 68.20 -39.85
C MET A 698 -20.93 68.03 -40.19
N PRO A 699 -21.36 68.38 -41.42
CA PRO A 699 -22.72 68.09 -41.87
C PRO A 699 -23.06 66.60 -41.72
N ALA A 700 -24.31 66.29 -41.36
CA ALA A 700 -24.75 64.90 -41.22
C ALA A 700 -24.61 64.15 -42.56
N GLY A 701 -24.44 62.83 -42.51
CA GLY A 701 -24.36 62.00 -43.72
C GLY A 701 -23.22 60.98 -43.74
N LEU A 702 -22.25 61.10 -42.82
CA LEU A 702 -21.08 60.20 -42.77
C LEU A 702 -20.88 59.52 -41.41
N CYS A 703 -20.31 58.31 -41.46
CA CYS A 703 -19.80 57.57 -40.32
C CYS A 703 -18.32 57.22 -40.57
N PHE A 704 -17.43 57.68 -39.70
CA PHE A 704 -16.01 57.40 -39.74
C PHE A 704 -15.65 56.19 -38.87
N ARG A 705 -14.80 55.31 -39.37
CA ARG A 705 -14.20 54.16 -38.65
C ARG A 705 -12.69 54.32 -38.56
N PHE A 706 -12.17 54.29 -37.36
CA PHE A 706 -10.73 54.38 -37.10
C PHE A 706 -10.13 52.98 -37.04
N LYS A 707 -9.03 52.77 -37.76
CA LYS A 707 -8.28 51.51 -37.79
C LYS A 707 -7.11 51.55 -36.82
N ARG A 708 -6.79 50.38 -36.26
CA ARG A 708 -5.54 50.18 -35.50
C ARG A 708 -4.39 50.22 -36.53
N GLY A 709 -3.49 51.18 -36.42
CA GLY A 709 -2.39 51.39 -37.38
C GLY A 709 -2.47 52.66 -38.25
N GLY A 710 -3.44 53.56 -38.03
CA GLY A 710 -3.39 54.92 -38.60
C GLY A 710 -4.24 55.21 -39.84
N GLY A 711 -5.32 54.45 -40.09
CA GLY A 711 -6.27 54.72 -41.18
C GLY A 711 -7.62 55.25 -40.70
N ILE A 712 -8.24 56.14 -41.49
CA ILE A 712 -9.61 56.64 -41.29
C ILE A 712 -10.45 56.21 -42.48
N GLU A 713 -11.41 55.32 -42.24
CA GLU A 713 -12.40 54.96 -43.24
C GLU A 713 -13.68 55.73 -43.03
N VAL A 714 -14.43 55.93 -44.10
CA VAL A 714 -15.73 56.58 -44.10
C VAL A 714 -16.74 55.72 -44.82
N ARG A 715 -17.98 55.79 -44.39
CA ARG A 715 -19.14 55.27 -45.11
C ARG A 715 -20.31 56.25 -45.02
N PRO A 716 -21.25 56.23 -45.98
CA PRO A 716 -22.48 57.00 -45.92
C PRO A 716 -23.39 56.52 -44.79
N GLU A 717 -24.01 57.43 -44.05
CA GLU A 717 -25.01 57.15 -43.01
C GLU A 717 -26.08 58.27 -43.00
N GLY A 718 -27.35 57.94 -43.27
CA GLY A 718 -28.45 58.92 -43.28
C GLY A 718 -28.48 59.77 -44.57
N GLN A 719 -28.45 61.10 -44.44
CA GLN A 719 -28.48 62.08 -45.55
C GLN A 719 -27.16 62.12 -46.34
N ALA A 720 -26.69 60.96 -46.81
CA ALA A 720 -25.39 60.83 -47.45
C ALA A 720 -25.36 61.19 -48.94
N ALA A 721 -26.53 61.45 -49.56
CA ALA A 721 -26.63 61.86 -50.96
C ALA A 721 -25.84 63.15 -51.26
N ASN A 722 -25.66 63.97 -50.22
CA ASN A 722 -24.93 65.23 -50.24
C ASN A 722 -23.40 65.05 -50.16
N TRP A 723 -22.93 63.82 -49.99
CA TRP A 723 -21.51 63.50 -49.84
C TRP A 723 -21.01 62.68 -51.03
N GLN A 724 -19.91 63.14 -51.63
CA GLN A 724 -19.20 62.49 -52.72
C GLN A 724 -17.73 62.28 -52.35
N LYS A 725 -17.08 61.35 -53.04
CA LYS A 725 -15.62 61.19 -53.02
C LYS A 725 -14.94 62.40 -53.67
N GLY A 726 -13.63 62.53 -53.50
CA GLY A 726 -12.83 63.58 -54.15
C GLY A 726 -12.86 63.54 -55.69
N ASP A 727 -13.16 62.39 -56.29
CA ASP A 727 -13.34 62.21 -57.74
C ASP A 727 -14.77 62.50 -58.23
N GLY A 728 -15.69 62.87 -57.32
CA GLY A 728 -17.10 63.13 -57.59
C GLY A 728 -18.01 61.89 -57.55
N ALA A 729 -17.48 60.68 -57.38
CA ALA A 729 -18.31 59.48 -57.29
C ALA A 729 -19.05 59.38 -55.94
N HIS A 730 -20.18 58.67 -55.91
CA HIS A 730 -20.92 58.43 -54.67
C HIS A 730 -20.12 57.52 -53.72
N LEU A 731 -20.23 57.78 -52.41
CA LEU A 731 -19.65 56.93 -51.38
C LEU A 731 -20.34 55.55 -51.36
N GLN A 732 -19.55 54.48 -51.28
CA GLN A 732 -20.10 53.14 -51.17
C GLN A 732 -20.67 52.87 -49.77
N PRO A 733 -21.71 52.03 -49.62
CA PRO A 733 -22.28 51.68 -48.30
C PRO A 733 -21.29 51.01 -47.32
N SER A 734 -20.19 50.45 -47.82
CA SER A 734 -19.09 49.86 -47.05
C SER A 734 -18.11 50.93 -46.54
N PHE A 735 -17.37 50.62 -45.47
CA PHE A 735 -16.28 51.48 -45.02
C PHE A 735 -15.13 51.43 -46.03
N GLN A 736 -14.70 52.60 -46.48
CA GLN A 736 -13.62 52.79 -47.45
C GLN A 736 -12.71 53.94 -47.00
N GLU A 737 -11.42 53.84 -47.27
CA GLU A 737 -10.46 54.89 -46.94
C GLU A 737 -10.54 56.00 -47.97
N GLU A 738 -10.89 57.20 -47.53
CA GLU A 738 -11.06 58.36 -48.41
C GLU A 738 -10.34 59.54 -47.77
N HIS A 739 -9.40 60.12 -48.52
CA HIS A 739 -8.61 61.26 -48.06
C HIS A 739 -9.28 62.60 -48.38
N GLU A 740 -10.27 62.61 -49.27
CA GLU A 740 -10.98 63.81 -49.69
C GLU A 740 -12.47 63.50 -49.90
N LEU A 741 -13.33 64.32 -49.28
CA LEU A 741 -14.78 64.18 -49.29
C LEU A 741 -15.42 65.50 -49.68
N HIS A 742 -16.31 65.51 -50.65
CA HIS A 742 -17.00 66.71 -51.14
C HIS A 742 -18.42 66.75 -50.59
N TYR A 743 -18.81 67.87 -49.98
CA TYR A 743 -20.16 68.09 -49.46
C TYR A 743 -20.90 69.13 -50.30
N ARG A 744 -22.09 68.77 -50.80
CA ARG A 744 -23.02 69.66 -51.49
C ARG A 744 -24.33 69.76 -50.70
N PRO A 745 -24.70 70.92 -50.15
CA PRO A 745 -25.94 71.06 -49.40
C PRO A 745 -27.16 70.75 -50.29
N ALA A 746 -28.09 69.92 -49.80
CA ALA A 746 -29.32 69.62 -50.53
C ALA A 746 -30.16 70.89 -50.68
N GLY A 747 -30.43 71.31 -51.92
CA GLY A 747 -31.21 72.51 -52.24
C GLY A 747 -30.68 73.34 -53.40
N SER A 748 -29.47 73.07 -53.92
CA SER A 748 -28.94 73.72 -55.12
C SER A 748 -29.31 72.94 -56.40
N ASP A 749 -30.60 72.84 -56.71
CA ASP A 749 -31.07 72.26 -57.99
C ASP A 749 -30.99 73.26 -59.16
N ASP A 750 -30.38 74.44 -58.94
CA ASP A 750 -30.16 75.45 -59.97
C ASP A 750 -28.80 75.22 -60.66
N PRO A 751 -28.75 74.68 -61.89
CA PRO A 751 -27.51 74.28 -62.56
C PRO A 751 -26.59 75.45 -62.93
N VAL A 752 -26.99 76.69 -62.64
CA VAL A 752 -26.25 77.91 -62.96
C VAL A 752 -25.67 78.60 -61.71
N ALA A 753 -26.13 78.24 -60.51
CA ALA A 753 -25.57 78.70 -59.24
C ALA A 753 -25.03 77.49 -58.45
N SER A 754 -24.03 76.81 -59.02
CA SER A 754 -23.33 75.76 -58.30
C SER A 754 -22.52 76.40 -57.18
N GLU A 755 -23.09 76.48 -55.97
CA GLU A 755 -22.27 76.68 -54.78
C GLU A 755 -21.19 75.60 -54.79
N GLU A 756 -19.92 76.04 -54.83
CA GLU A 756 -18.81 75.11 -54.88
C GLU A 756 -18.86 74.16 -53.68
N PRO A 757 -18.61 72.85 -53.89
CA PRO A 757 -18.67 71.88 -52.82
C PRO A 757 -17.65 72.24 -51.74
N VAL A 758 -18.05 72.09 -50.47
CA VAL A 758 -17.08 72.18 -49.37
C VAL A 758 -16.25 70.90 -49.39
N ILE A 759 -14.95 71.06 -49.60
CA ILE A 759 -13.99 69.95 -49.67
C ILE A 759 -13.47 69.68 -48.26
N TYR A 760 -13.67 68.47 -47.76
CA TYR A 760 -13.15 67.98 -46.50
C TYR A 760 -11.99 67.02 -46.76
N ARG A 761 -10.76 67.45 -46.49
CA ARG A 761 -9.57 66.60 -46.53
C ARG A 761 -9.38 65.90 -45.19
N VAL A 762 -9.49 64.58 -45.19
CA VAL A 762 -9.37 63.73 -44.00
C VAL A 762 -7.92 63.31 -43.83
N ALA A 763 -7.25 63.90 -42.83
CA ALA A 763 -5.88 63.58 -42.49
C ALA A 763 -5.85 62.63 -41.29
N SER A 764 -5.27 61.44 -41.48
CA SER A 764 -5.11 60.45 -40.43
C SER A 764 -3.91 60.71 -39.52
N SER A 765 -3.15 61.79 -39.76
CA SER A 765 -1.87 62.08 -39.09
C SER A 765 -2.02 61.97 -37.56
N PRO A 766 -1.44 60.93 -36.93
CA PRO A 766 -1.28 60.91 -35.50
C PRO A 766 -0.22 61.96 -35.21
N GLN A 767 -0.62 63.09 -34.64
CA GLN A 767 0.31 64.12 -34.19
C GLN A 767 1.20 63.50 -33.10
N ALA A 768 2.32 62.90 -33.51
CA ALA A 768 3.43 62.59 -32.64
C ALA A 768 3.91 63.91 -32.05
N GLY A 769 4.17 63.91 -30.75
CA GLY A 769 4.56 65.09 -29.99
C GLY A 769 5.71 65.85 -30.64
N ALA A 770 5.63 67.17 -30.49
CA ALA A 770 6.61 68.14 -30.91
C ALA A 770 8.01 67.87 -30.34
N SER A 771 9.01 68.06 -31.18
CA SER A 771 10.28 68.68 -30.80
C SER A 771 10.82 69.42 -32.02
N ALA A 772 10.48 70.71 -32.07
CA ALA A 772 11.15 71.66 -32.94
C ALA A 772 12.56 71.91 -32.38
N GLU A 773 13.54 71.85 -33.28
CA GLU A 773 14.87 72.43 -33.11
C GLU A 773 14.76 73.95 -32.89
N GLU A 774 15.41 74.47 -31.85
CA GLU A 774 16.05 75.78 -31.94
C GLU A 774 17.29 75.82 -31.03
N ASN A 775 18.41 76.18 -31.65
CA ASN A 775 19.75 76.32 -31.11
C ASN A 775 19.87 77.48 -30.11
N GLU A 776 20.66 77.30 -29.05
CA GLU A 776 21.62 78.35 -28.65
C GLU A 776 22.84 77.74 -27.93
N THR A 777 24.01 78.14 -28.43
CA THR A 777 25.37 77.78 -28.01
C THR A 777 25.80 78.49 -26.73
N LEU A 778 26.53 77.81 -25.83
CA LEU A 778 27.73 78.34 -25.14
C LEU A 778 28.40 77.29 -24.22
N SER A 779 29.62 76.93 -24.59
CA SER A 779 30.83 76.89 -23.75
C SER A 779 30.86 76.12 -22.41
N ALA A 780 31.65 75.03 -22.45
CA ALA A 780 32.69 74.62 -21.50
C ALA A 780 32.30 74.12 -20.09
N GLY A 781 32.73 72.88 -19.79
CA GLY A 781 33.18 72.48 -18.44
C GLY A 781 32.84 71.06 -17.99
N GLY A 782 33.79 70.13 -18.14
CA GLY A 782 34.23 69.25 -17.04
C GLY A 782 33.58 67.87 -16.79
N TRP A 783 34.33 66.82 -17.18
CA TRP A 783 34.70 65.63 -16.38
C TRP A 783 33.65 64.52 -16.06
N PRO A 784 34.09 63.27 -15.76
CA PRO A 784 33.79 62.11 -16.62
C PRO A 784 33.00 60.97 -15.93
N GLU A 785 32.53 60.04 -16.78
CA GLU A 785 32.57 58.56 -16.66
C GLU A 785 31.93 57.83 -15.46
N TYR A 786 31.43 56.62 -15.75
CA TYR A 786 30.67 55.63 -14.95
C TYR A 786 29.13 55.78 -14.97
N GLU A 787 28.31 54.77 -15.27
CA GLU A 787 28.53 53.33 -15.47
C GLU A 787 27.28 52.73 -16.16
N GLU A 788 27.48 51.85 -17.15
CA GLU A 788 26.43 51.01 -17.76
C GLU A 788 26.35 49.67 -17.01
N GLU A 789 25.17 49.32 -16.47
CA GLU A 789 24.85 47.93 -16.15
C GLU A 789 23.80 47.38 -17.14
N ARG A 790 24.31 46.61 -18.11
CA ARG A 790 23.59 45.53 -18.79
C ARG A 790 24.10 44.22 -18.22
N TRP A 791 23.19 43.34 -17.78
CA TRP A 791 23.51 41.92 -17.62
C TRP A 791 22.77 41.09 -18.66
N SER A 792 23.56 40.43 -19.51
CA SER A 792 23.16 39.38 -20.43
C SER A 792 23.49 38.00 -19.85
N THR A 793 22.65 37.04 -20.22
CA THR A 793 22.92 35.60 -20.48
C THR A 793 24.31 35.03 -20.16
N GLY A 794 24.34 33.86 -19.51
CA GLY A 794 25.49 32.94 -19.57
C GLY A 794 25.39 31.71 -18.65
N PRO A 795 25.56 30.47 -19.16
CA PRO A 795 25.59 29.21 -18.39
C PRO A 795 27.01 28.63 -18.19
N PHE A 796 27.08 27.46 -17.52
CA PHE A 796 28.13 26.42 -17.43
C PHE A 796 29.15 26.39 -16.25
N ALA A 797 29.08 25.24 -15.57
CA ALA A 797 30.13 24.25 -15.24
C ALA A 797 31.33 24.55 -14.30
N ASP A 798 31.37 23.67 -13.29
CA ASP A 798 32.47 22.79 -12.87
C ASP A 798 33.68 23.27 -12.07
N GLU A 799 33.96 22.38 -11.11
CA GLU A 799 35.24 21.92 -10.57
C GLU A 799 35.97 22.71 -9.48
N ASP A 800 35.99 22.03 -8.32
CA ASP A 800 37.18 21.60 -7.59
C ASP A 800 37.78 22.48 -6.48
N ASN A 801 37.58 21.91 -5.28
CA ASN A 801 38.60 21.43 -4.35
C ASN A 801 38.95 22.24 -3.09
N ASP A 802 38.93 21.43 -2.03
CA ASP A 802 39.88 21.36 -0.93
C ASP A 802 39.76 22.25 0.33
N ASN A 803 39.43 21.50 1.40
CA ASN A 803 40.15 21.40 2.66
C ASN A 803 40.01 22.49 3.74
N ALA A 804 39.22 22.07 4.75
CA ALA A 804 39.72 21.67 6.06
C ALA A 804 39.99 22.73 7.16
N THR A 805 39.38 22.38 8.30
CA THR A 805 39.88 22.45 9.69
C THR A 805 39.79 23.72 10.53
N GLN A 806 39.35 23.44 11.77
CA GLN A 806 39.75 24.00 13.07
C GLN A 806 38.92 25.12 13.74
N LYS A 807 38.21 24.66 14.79
CA LYS A 807 38.29 25.12 16.20
C LYS A 807 38.46 26.64 16.43
N SER A 808 37.52 27.23 17.18
CA SER A 808 37.68 27.39 18.65
C SER A 808 36.60 28.27 19.31
N ARG A 809 36.26 27.87 20.55
CA ARG A 809 35.92 28.69 21.74
C ARG A 809 34.99 29.90 21.59
N ARG A 810 33.87 29.82 22.32
CA ARG A 810 33.61 30.82 23.37
C ARG A 810 32.83 30.25 24.56
N GLU A 811 33.47 30.34 25.71
CA GLU A 811 32.89 30.16 27.04
C GLU A 811 31.88 31.29 27.35
N ARG A 812 30.81 30.97 28.09
CA ARG A 812 30.41 31.79 29.24
C ARG A 812 29.62 30.99 30.29
N ARG A 813 30.32 30.76 31.40
CA ARG A 813 29.87 30.55 32.78
C ARG A 813 28.44 31.04 33.11
N GLY A 814 27.70 30.14 33.76
CA GLY A 814 26.66 30.45 34.76
C GLY A 814 26.55 29.26 35.72
N LYS A 815 27.00 29.46 36.96
CA LYS A 815 27.23 28.45 38.00
C LYS A 815 26.21 28.66 39.12
N ARG A 816 25.49 27.61 39.55
CA ARG A 816 24.99 27.29 40.92
C ARG A 816 23.86 26.25 40.77
N ALA A 817 24.11 24.97 41.05
CA ALA A 817 24.14 24.34 42.38
C ALA A 817 22.73 24.17 42.98
N ASN A 818 22.22 22.94 42.91
CA ASN A 818 21.66 22.26 44.08
C ASN A 818 21.76 20.75 43.89
N GLU A 819 22.34 20.14 44.92
CA GLU A 819 22.44 18.71 45.18
C GLU A 819 21.05 18.12 45.44
N GLY A 820 20.90 16.83 45.12
CA GLY A 820 19.69 16.05 45.29
C GLY A 820 19.98 14.58 45.01
N GLU A 821 20.82 14.01 45.87
CA GLU A 821 21.04 12.59 46.09
C GLU A 821 19.72 11.91 46.47
N PHE A 822 19.38 10.80 45.82
CA PHE A 822 18.44 9.81 46.36
C PHE A 822 18.80 8.42 45.82
N ASP A 823 19.29 7.58 46.73
CA ASP A 823 19.26 6.12 46.66
C ASP A 823 17.80 5.63 46.67
N TRP A 824 17.46 4.73 45.73
CA TRP A 824 16.83 3.40 45.90
C TRP A 824 16.82 2.67 44.56
#